data_AF-A0A0V1DX54-F1
#
_entry.id   AF-A0A0V1DX54-F1
#
_cell.length_a   1.000
_cell.length_b   1.000
_cell.length_c   1.000
_cell.angle_alpha   90.00
_cell.angle_beta   90.00
_cell.angle_gamma   90.00
#
_symmetry.space_group_name_H-M   'P 1'
#
loop_
_entity.id
_entity.type
_entity.pdbx_description
1 polymer ?
#
loop_
_entity_poly.entity_id
_entity_poly.type
_entity_poly.pdbx_seq_one_letter_code
_entity_poly.pdbx_strand_id
1 'polypeptide(L)'
;MLMRFTVRRMIVLIAIVSCIIVIFCVAMHFNSITFEKSISPRPVFVRKSNSEPDYSVHIFYYMWYGNVAFDQFYLHWNHRILPHYNPLLASKYLVGRREAPEDIGSNFYPKLGCYSSRDPEILAQHMQWIRDAGIGVVVVGWYPPDASDDEGHPWDDAIPSLLLEAYRWELKVCFLIEPYKGRNGETIRTDIEYILQNYGSHEAFYKITTNGISKPVFYVYDSYLVSNSDWQALLLKDGKNTIRNTDLDTLLVKRTDTDAILTTGFDGFFTYFASTGFTDGSKTSNWPDLVLFATRNGLLTSLSVGPGYVDERIRPWNGENTRPRGNGSYYEKMWKAAVDCKPTFVSITSFNEWHEGTQIEPAVPYKNENYEYLNYLPMEEDFYLKLTKRFIDDKSGFQKANDTENLHIEKRYRDFVYPPSEDSYLLLEAIQLDWEKIKTLKPTICLEIGCGSGVIACSVANSLQSGAVVFATDISQVAVELTKVNFEQNNIDKIFCPVVADLISPLYDRLLNSVDLLLFNPPYIPRLSDFDDTDELSSTWCGGGPEGTDVLRRIIFQLHNLLSDNGLFYLVAIEENNIEALLKLNAHLLGKGKNKMASRSTKFHFVELNIVRRLDENEKHVVSAVKYAVEELGYTSVAVNVELSATNDTDLQVPEPLLVDWSKVVEGSKPWRFYTRLTLTVGDVDLLSSLMKNDTVLKYDIIAVSPLSEAIFNFVFDNLEVDLLTTDMMNREVWFEDDSLYRKAVHCGKFIEISYSPAILSAEKKVEVFSHGSELFRMVGPRGIILTSRAFGAFEMRGPYDVINIGYLFGMNPNEARDAITVNPSKLLKAVGIKKRTLSHTLITRHFSKVPMNEMDNLLQVPQFKTEIETNSATEEQ
;
A
#
# COMPACT_ATOMS: atom_id res chain seq x y z
N MET A 1 34.60 20.76 -64.39
CA MET A 1 35.11 19.63 -63.56
C MET A 1 34.41 19.52 -62.20
N LEU A 2 33.98 20.63 -61.58
CA LEU A 2 33.22 20.63 -60.31
C LEU A 2 31.85 19.92 -60.38
N MET A 3 31.09 20.04 -61.47
CA MET A 3 29.73 19.47 -61.57
C MET A 3 29.67 17.92 -61.59
N ARG A 4 30.75 17.24 -62.03
CA ARG A 4 30.81 15.76 -62.03
C ARG A 4 31.21 15.19 -60.68
N PHE A 5 31.79 16.00 -59.79
CA PHE A 5 32.21 15.60 -58.45
C PHE A 5 31.05 15.61 -57.44
N THR A 6 30.08 16.52 -57.61
CA THR A 6 28.90 16.64 -56.74
C THR A 6 27.89 15.52 -56.96
N VAL A 7 27.66 15.12 -58.22
CA VAL A 7 26.70 14.05 -58.56
C VAL A 7 27.17 12.69 -58.02
N ARG A 8 28.48 12.40 -58.06
CA ARG A 8 29.03 11.15 -57.50
C ARG A 8 28.87 11.05 -55.98
N ARG A 9 29.05 12.15 -55.24
CA ARG A 9 28.81 12.18 -53.80
C ARG A 9 27.32 12.03 -53.46
N MET A 10 26.42 12.61 -54.25
CA MET A 10 24.98 12.45 -54.07
C MET A 10 24.52 11.01 -54.30
N ILE A 11 25.04 10.35 -55.35
CA ILE A 11 24.70 8.94 -55.64
C ILE A 11 25.22 8.00 -54.53
N VAL A 12 26.43 8.26 -54.01
CA VAL A 12 26.98 7.48 -52.88
C VAL A 12 26.17 7.71 -51.61
N LEU A 13 25.74 8.94 -51.33
CA LEU A 13 24.91 9.25 -50.16
C LEU A 13 23.53 8.58 -50.26
N ILE A 14 22.89 8.61 -51.43
CA ILE A 14 21.62 7.92 -51.68
C ILE A 14 21.78 6.40 -51.54
N ALA A 15 22.88 5.82 -52.02
CA ALA A 15 23.15 4.39 -51.86
C ALA A 15 23.37 4.00 -50.39
N ILE A 16 24.08 4.82 -49.61
CA ILE A 16 24.29 4.58 -48.17
C ILE A 16 22.97 4.69 -47.40
N VAL A 17 22.16 5.72 -47.68
CA VAL A 17 20.86 5.90 -47.02
C VAL A 17 19.90 4.76 -47.38
N SER A 18 19.86 4.33 -48.65
CA SER A 18 19.06 3.18 -49.07
C SER A 18 19.52 1.87 -48.43
N CYS A 19 20.84 1.64 -48.28
CA CYS A 19 21.35 0.48 -47.55
C CYS A 19 21.00 0.53 -46.07
N ILE A 20 21.06 1.70 -45.43
CA ILE A 20 20.65 1.87 -44.02
C ILE A 20 19.15 1.62 -43.87
N ILE A 21 18.32 2.11 -44.78
CA ILE A 21 16.87 1.86 -44.76
C ILE A 21 16.56 0.38 -44.97
N VAL A 22 17.25 -0.32 -45.89
CA VAL A 22 17.07 -1.77 -46.08
C VAL A 22 17.56 -2.56 -44.86
N ILE A 23 18.69 -2.18 -44.25
CA ILE A 23 19.16 -2.82 -43.00
C ILE A 23 18.16 -2.55 -41.86
N PHE A 24 17.58 -1.35 -41.79
CA PHE A 24 16.59 -1.00 -40.77
C PHE A 24 15.27 -1.74 -41.02
N CYS A 25 14.80 -1.85 -42.26
CA CYS A 25 13.62 -2.63 -42.63
C CYS A 25 13.83 -4.13 -42.42
N VAL A 26 15.01 -4.68 -42.72
CA VAL A 26 15.35 -6.09 -42.46
C VAL A 26 15.53 -6.33 -40.96
N ALA A 27 16.09 -5.39 -40.20
CA ALA A 27 16.15 -5.46 -38.73
C ALA A 27 14.76 -5.35 -38.09
N MET A 28 13.86 -4.52 -38.64
CA MET A 28 12.46 -4.46 -38.23
C MET A 28 11.67 -5.71 -38.65
N HIS A 29 11.99 -6.32 -39.79
CA HIS A 29 11.38 -7.59 -40.21
C HIS A 29 11.91 -8.78 -39.38
N PHE A 30 13.19 -8.80 -39.00
CA PHE A 30 13.75 -9.79 -38.08
C PHE A 30 13.29 -9.61 -36.63
N ASN A 31 13.10 -8.37 -36.17
CA ASN A 31 12.49 -8.09 -34.85
C ASN A 31 10.99 -8.35 -34.81
N SER A 32 10.28 -8.32 -35.95
CA SER A 32 8.87 -8.73 -36.01
C SER A 32 8.69 -10.24 -36.21
N ILE A 33 9.66 -10.94 -36.80
CA ILE A 33 9.60 -12.40 -37.03
C ILE A 33 10.16 -13.22 -35.85
N THR A 34 10.78 -12.60 -34.84
CA THR A 34 11.24 -13.31 -33.61
C THR A 34 10.38 -13.09 -32.37
N PHE A 35 9.27 -12.35 -32.47
CA PHE A 35 8.34 -12.13 -31.33
C PHE A 35 6.98 -12.83 -31.46
N GLU A 36 6.85 -13.78 -32.37
CA GLU A 36 5.75 -14.74 -32.40
C GLU A 36 6.29 -16.18 -32.26
N LYS A 37 6.97 -16.48 -31.15
CA LYS A 37 6.71 -17.79 -30.55
C LYS A 37 5.26 -17.71 -30.11
N SER A 38 4.39 -18.48 -30.76
CA SER A 38 3.00 -18.66 -30.36
C SER A 38 2.93 -18.91 -28.84
N ILE A 39 2.67 -17.86 -28.07
CA ILE A 39 2.38 -17.98 -26.65
C ILE A 39 0.99 -18.57 -26.62
N SER A 40 0.92 -19.90 -26.49
CA SER A 40 -0.34 -20.58 -26.21
C SER A 40 -0.98 -19.92 -24.97
N PRO A 41 -2.27 -19.55 -25.02
CA PRO A 41 -2.92 -18.91 -23.88
C PRO A 41 -2.85 -19.84 -22.69
N ARG A 42 -2.30 -19.35 -21.57
CA ARG A 42 -2.24 -20.13 -20.34
C ARG A 42 -3.58 -20.10 -19.61
N PRO A 43 -3.90 -21.16 -18.86
CA PRO A 43 -4.99 -21.09 -17.90
C PRO A 43 -4.67 -19.99 -16.88
N VAL A 44 -5.56 -19.01 -16.81
CA VAL A 44 -5.53 -17.93 -15.81
C VAL A 44 -6.50 -18.32 -14.70
N PHE A 45 -6.21 -17.93 -13.47
CA PHE A 45 -7.15 -18.01 -12.37
C PHE A 45 -8.45 -17.28 -12.74
N VAL A 46 -9.56 -18.01 -12.79
CA VAL A 46 -10.89 -17.47 -13.11
C VAL A 46 -11.87 -17.94 -12.03
N ARG A 47 -12.42 -16.99 -11.29
CA ARG A 47 -13.40 -17.25 -10.23
C ARG A 47 -14.67 -17.90 -10.79
N LYS A 48 -15.05 -19.05 -10.23
CA LYS A 48 -16.34 -19.71 -10.51
C LYS A 48 -17.43 -19.24 -9.55
N SER A 49 -18.70 -19.50 -9.89
CA SER A 49 -19.83 -19.31 -8.98
C SER A 49 -20.60 -20.60 -8.80
N ASN A 50 -21.14 -20.81 -7.60
CA ASN A 50 -21.89 -21.96 -7.09
C ASN A 50 -21.05 -23.13 -6.58
N SER A 51 -21.75 -24.03 -5.87
CA SER A 51 -21.39 -25.17 -5.03
C SER A 51 -20.34 -26.18 -5.52
N GLU A 52 -19.55 -25.90 -6.55
CA GLU A 52 -18.45 -26.74 -7.04
C GLU A 52 -17.10 -26.26 -6.48
N PRO A 53 -16.09 -27.15 -6.34
CA PRO A 53 -14.77 -26.74 -5.92
C PRO A 53 -14.06 -25.96 -7.04
N ASP A 54 -13.28 -24.94 -6.68
CA ASP A 54 -12.41 -24.24 -7.62
C ASP A 54 -11.05 -24.95 -7.74
N TYR A 55 -10.88 -25.71 -8.83
CA TYR A 55 -9.65 -26.45 -9.13
C TYR A 55 -8.45 -25.57 -9.52
N SER A 56 -8.60 -24.24 -9.52
CA SER A 56 -7.49 -23.29 -9.61
C SER A 56 -7.03 -22.79 -8.23
N VAL A 57 -7.74 -23.19 -7.16
CA VAL A 57 -7.35 -22.97 -5.77
C VAL A 57 -6.83 -24.25 -5.17
N HIS A 58 -5.59 -24.20 -4.73
CA HIS A 58 -4.84 -25.33 -4.18
C HIS A 58 -4.61 -25.11 -2.69
N ILE A 59 -4.50 -26.16 -1.88
CA ILE A 59 -4.18 -26.05 -0.45
C ILE A 59 -3.13 -27.06 -0.04
N PHE A 60 -2.09 -26.61 0.67
CA PHE A 60 -1.07 -27.50 1.22
C PHE A 60 -1.63 -28.28 2.42
N TYR A 61 -1.44 -29.59 2.40
CA TYR A 61 -2.02 -30.55 3.35
C TYR A 61 -0.98 -31.55 3.82
N TYR A 62 -0.97 -31.83 5.14
CA TYR A 62 0.05 -32.64 5.79
C TYR A 62 -0.57 -33.87 6.46
N MET A 63 -0.02 -35.04 6.14
CA MET A 63 -0.51 -36.36 6.56
C MET A 63 0.32 -36.98 7.69
N TRP A 64 1.18 -36.22 8.34
CA TRP A 64 2.18 -36.74 9.27
C TRP A 64 1.72 -36.82 10.73
N TYR A 65 0.49 -36.40 11.05
CA TYR A 65 -0.02 -36.41 12.41
C TYR A 65 -0.46 -37.81 12.81
N GLY A 66 -0.09 -38.25 14.01
CA GLY A 66 -0.42 -39.57 14.53
C GLY A 66 -0.85 -39.53 15.98
N ASN A 67 -1.65 -40.50 16.39
CA ASN A 67 -2.08 -40.65 17.78
C ASN A 67 -1.95 -42.09 18.28
N VAL A 68 -2.08 -42.27 19.59
CA VAL A 68 -1.87 -43.58 20.24
C VAL A 68 -2.81 -44.66 19.71
N ALA A 69 -4.04 -44.30 19.31
CA ALA A 69 -5.04 -45.26 18.87
C ALA A 69 -4.75 -45.86 17.49
N PHE A 70 -4.23 -45.06 16.55
CA PHE A 70 -3.98 -45.49 15.16
C PHE A 70 -2.49 -45.76 14.88
N ASP A 71 -1.59 -45.03 15.53
CA ASP A 71 -0.16 -45.00 15.20
C ASP A 71 0.73 -45.50 16.36
N GLN A 72 0.12 -45.98 17.45
CA GLN A 72 0.76 -46.43 18.70
C GLN A 72 1.42 -45.31 19.53
N PHE A 73 1.82 -44.21 18.89
CA PHE A 73 2.44 -43.04 19.52
C PHE A 73 1.85 -41.76 18.95
N TYR A 74 2.01 -40.65 19.67
CA TYR A 74 1.85 -39.34 19.04
C TYR A 74 2.99 -39.11 18.06
N LEU A 75 2.65 -38.67 16.86
CA LEU A 75 3.58 -38.24 15.81
C LEU A 75 3.27 -36.80 15.47
N HIS A 76 4.31 -35.98 15.27
CA HIS A 76 4.24 -34.53 15.07
C HIS A 76 3.61 -33.72 16.24
N TRP A 77 2.55 -34.18 16.90
CA TRP A 77 1.99 -33.47 18.07
C TRP A 77 3.02 -33.32 19.19
N ASN A 78 3.82 -34.35 19.41
CA ASN A 78 4.95 -34.37 20.34
C ASN A 78 6.26 -33.93 19.65
N HIS A 79 6.24 -32.91 18.80
CA HIS A 79 7.42 -32.45 18.05
C HIS A 79 8.60 -32.08 18.98
N ARG A 80 9.85 -32.28 18.52
CA ARG A 80 11.04 -31.74 19.22
C ARG A 80 11.12 -30.20 19.13
N ILE A 81 11.63 -29.54 20.16
CA ILE A 81 11.98 -28.13 20.05
C ILE A 81 13.31 -28.04 19.29
N LEU A 82 13.30 -27.37 18.12
CA LEU A 82 14.44 -27.31 17.22
C LEU A 82 15.49 -26.33 17.75
N PRO A 83 16.75 -26.78 17.90
CA PRO A 83 17.82 -25.90 18.33
C PRO A 83 18.09 -24.84 17.25
N HIS A 84 18.52 -23.66 17.69
CA HIS A 84 19.02 -22.64 16.77
C HIS A 84 20.28 -23.14 16.06
N TYR A 85 20.42 -22.85 14.76
CA TYR A 85 21.56 -23.33 13.95
C TYR A 85 22.92 -22.85 14.46
N ASN A 86 22.98 -21.67 15.09
CA ASN A 86 24.13 -21.20 15.85
C ASN A 86 24.19 -21.85 17.24
N PRO A 87 25.20 -22.69 17.54
CA PRO A 87 25.31 -23.40 18.82
C PRO A 87 25.39 -22.49 20.05
N LEU A 88 25.91 -21.27 19.90
CA LEU A 88 26.03 -20.28 21.00
C LEU A 88 24.68 -19.67 21.38
N LEU A 89 23.74 -19.60 20.42
CA LEU A 89 22.38 -19.14 20.66
C LEU A 89 21.47 -20.30 21.07
N ALA A 90 21.76 -21.53 20.63
CA ALA A 90 20.99 -22.71 20.98
C ALA A 90 20.87 -22.94 22.50
N SER A 91 21.91 -22.62 23.27
CA SER A 91 21.90 -22.75 24.75
C SER A 91 20.94 -21.79 25.46
N LYS A 92 20.45 -20.75 24.77
CA LYS A 92 19.52 -19.76 25.33
C LYS A 92 18.05 -20.20 25.23
N TYR A 93 17.76 -21.25 24.47
CA TYR A 93 16.40 -21.69 24.19
C TYR A 93 16.14 -23.07 24.78
N LEU A 94 14.88 -23.33 25.13
CA LEU A 94 14.44 -24.65 25.57
C LEU A 94 14.77 -25.70 24.51
N VAL A 95 15.31 -26.82 24.97
CA VAL A 95 15.53 -28.03 24.17
C VAL A 95 14.74 -29.17 24.81
N GLY A 96 14.16 -30.04 24.01
CA GLY A 96 13.31 -31.12 24.51
C GLY A 96 12.26 -31.54 23.49
N ARG A 97 11.29 -32.32 23.95
CA ARG A 97 10.15 -32.77 23.15
C ARG A 97 8.86 -32.34 23.83
N ARG A 98 7.86 -31.99 23.02
CA ARG A 98 6.51 -31.65 23.48
C ARG A 98 5.78 -32.90 23.99
N GLU A 99 4.92 -32.74 24.98
CA GLU A 99 4.19 -33.84 25.64
C GLU A 99 2.69 -33.76 25.32
N ALA A 100 2.31 -34.33 24.17
CA ALA A 100 0.91 -34.43 23.75
C ALA A 100 0.11 -35.39 24.66
N PRO A 101 -1.20 -35.16 24.89
CA PRO A 101 -2.03 -34.15 24.23
C PRO A 101 -2.03 -32.75 24.86
N GLU A 102 -1.59 -32.59 26.12
CA GLU A 102 -1.71 -31.30 26.81
C GLU A 102 -0.71 -30.25 26.30
N ASP A 103 0.50 -30.65 25.90
CA ASP A 103 1.58 -29.80 25.40
C ASP A 103 1.98 -30.21 23.96
N ILE A 104 1.43 -29.56 22.93
CA ILE A 104 1.67 -29.95 21.52
C ILE A 104 2.61 -29.01 20.76
N GLY A 105 3.28 -29.48 19.71
CA GLY A 105 4.16 -28.68 18.84
C GLY A 105 3.45 -27.64 17.97
N SER A 106 2.42 -26.95 18.47
CA SER A 106 1.70 -25.86 17.81
C SER A 106 1.39 -24.73 18.79
N ASN A 107 1.28 -23.51 18.26
CA ASN A 107 0.82 -22.34 19.00
C ASN A 107 -0.72 -22.26 19.06
N PHE A 108 -1.43 -23.03 18.25
CA PHE A 108 -2.89 -23.18 18.27
C PHE A 108 -3.27 -24.61 18.67
N TYR A 109 -4.54 -24.84 19.03
CA TYR A 109 -5.02 -26.17 19.38
C TYR A 109 -6.14 -26.64 18.42
N PRO A 110 -6.01 -27.82 17.77
CA PRO A 110 -7.00 -28.30 16.81
C PRO A 110 -8.36 -28.60 17.44
N LYS A 111 -9.44 -28.28 16.71
CA LYS A 111 -10.80 -28.66 17.09
C LYS A 111 -10.96 -30.18 17.22
N LEU A 112 -10.30 -30.95 16.36
CA LEU A 112 -10.32 -32.42 16.37
C LEU A 112 -9.33 -33.03 17.39
N GLY A 113 -8.65 -32.19 18.18
CA GLY A 113 -7.61 -32.62 19.12
C GLY A 113 -6.37 -33.17 18.42
N CYS A 114 -5.56 -33.95 19.15
CA CYS A 114 -4.39 -34.64 18.60
C CYS A 114 -4.81 -35.84 17.75
N TYR A 115 -5.32 -35.57 16.56
CA TYR A 115 -5.85 -36.56 15.63
C TYR A 115 -4.76 -37.40 14.97
N SER A 116 -5.14 -38.52 14.34
CA SER A 116 -4.31 -39.26 13.41
C SER A 116 -4.74 -38.95 11.97
N SER A 117 -3.78 -38.66 11.10
CA SER A 117 -4.03 -38.50 9.67
C SER A 117 -4.35 -39.83 8.97
N ARG A 118 -4.20 -40.98 9.66
CA ARG A 118 -4.66 -42.30 9.19
C ARG A 118 -6.11 -42.61 9.55
N ASP A 119 -6.71 -41.82 10.42
CA ASP A 119 -8.11 -42.02 10.82
C ASP A 119 -9.05 -41.64 9.65
N PRO A 120 -9.85 -42.59 9.13
CA PRO A 120 -10.77 -42.31 8.02
C PRO A 120 -11.81 -41.23 8.34
N GLU A 121 -12.24 -41.10 9.60
CA GLU A 121 -13.23 -40.08 9.99
C GLU A 121 -12.60 -38.68 9.94
N ILE A 122 -11.33 -38.56 10.34
CA ILE A 122 -10.56 -37.32 10.25
C ILE A 122 -10.33 -36.94 8.78
N LEU A 123 -9.92 -37.89 7.94
CA LEU A 123 -9.75 -37.64 6.50
C LEU A 123 -11.05 -37.18 5.85
N ALA A 124 -12.16 -37.87 6.11
CA ALA A 124 -13.47 -37.49 5.58
C ALA A 124 -13.87 -36.08 6.02
N GLN A 125 -13.67 -35.75 7.30
CA GLN A 125 -13.98 -34.42 7.83
C GLN A 125 -13.10 -33.33 7.23
N HIS A 126 -11.81 -33.59 7.01
CA HIS A 126 -10.89 -32.66 6.37
C HIS A 126 -11.29 -32.38 4.92
N MET A 127 -11.58 -33.42 4.14
CA MET A 127 -12.03 -33.27 2.75
C MET A 127 -13.36 -32.51 2.68
N GLN A 128 -14.28 -32.76 3.60
CA GLN A 128 -15.51 -31.97 3.72
C GLN A 128 -15.21 -30.48 3.94
N TRP A 129 -14.36 -30.13 4.91
CA TRP A 129 -14.04 -28.73 5.19
C TRP A 129 -13.34 -28.04 4.01
N ILE A 130 -12.41 -28.72 3.34
CA ILE A 130 -11.75 -28.21 2.14
C ILE A 130 -12.77 -27.96 1.03
N ARG A 131 -13.70 -28.90 0.83
CA ARG A 131 -14.77 -28.81 -0.17
C ARG A 131 -15.74 -27.68 0.13
N ASP A 132 -16.17 -27.54 1.39
CA ASP A 132 -17.08 -26.50 1.85
C ASP A 132 -16.42 -25.12 1.74
N ALA A 133 -15.12 -25.02 1.98
CA ALA A 133 -14.33 -23.81 1.75
C ALA A 133 -14.20 -23.42 0.27
N GLY A 134 -14.67 -24.26 -0.67
CA GLY A 134 -14.64 -24.01 -2.12
C GLY A 134 -13.30 -24.36 -2.79
N ILE A 135 -12.37 -24.98 -2.08
CA ILE A 135 -11.05 -25.34 -2.60
C ILE A 135 -11.17 -26.63 -3.42
N GLY A 136 -10.49 -26.72 -4.58
CA GLY A 136 -10.59 -27.89 -5.45
C GLY A 136 -9.40 -28.84 -5.47
N VAL A 137 -8.21 -28.41 -5.04
CA VAL A 137 -7.00 -29.24 -5.10
C VAL A 137 -6.29 -29.31 -3.76
N VAL A 138 -6.15 -30.51 -3.23
CA VAL A 138 -5.32 -30.84 -2.06
C VAL A 138 -3.90 -31.12 -2.55
N VAL A 139 -2.93 -30.36 -2.08
CA VAL A 139 -1.50 -30.55 -2.37
C VAL A 139 -0.87 -31.22 -1.16
N VAL A 140 -0.69 -32.54 -1.23
CA VAL A 140 -0.20 -33.34 -0.10
C VAL A 140 1.33 -33.38 -0.05
N GLY A 141 1.89 -33.08 1.12
CA GLY A 141 3.32 -33.28 1.40
C GLY A 141 3.69 -34.76 1.30
N TRP A 142 4.67 -35.09 0.47
CA TRP A 142 5.00 -36.47 0.12
C TRP A 142 6.48 -36.78 0.26
N TYR A 143 6.74 -37.93 0.89
CA TYR A 143 8.02 -38.61 0.96
C TYR A 143 7.89 -39.98 0.27
N PRO A 144 8.99 -40.54 -0.26
CA PRO A 144 9.02 -41.91 -0.75
C PRO A 144 8.52 -42.94 0.30
N PRO A 145 8.01 -44.12 -0.11
CA PRO A 145 7.31 -45.05 0.79
C PRO A 145 8.07 -45.51 2.03
N ASP A 146 9.40 -45.51 2.00
CA ASP A 146 10.27 -45.91 3.11
C ASP A 146 10.95 -44.70 3.79
N ALA A 147 10.44 -43.50 3.56
CA ALA A 147 11.01 -42.24 4.05
C ALA A 147 9.96 -41.36 4.77
N SER A 148 10.46 -40.50 5.65
CA SER A 148 9.71 -39.46 6.35
C SER A 148 10.66 -38.34 6.74
N ASP A 149 10.13 -37.26 7.30
CA ASP A 149 10.95 -36.31 8.07
C ASP A 149 11.37 -36.93 9.43
N ASP A 150 12.16 -36.16 10.18
CA ASP A 150 12.76 -36.60 11.45
C ASP A 150 11.75 -36.78 12.60
N GLU A 151 10.54 -36.23 12.47
CA GLU A 151 9.50 -36.24 13.52
C GLU A 151 8.35 -37.21 13.25
N GLY A 152 8.32 -37.81 12.05
CA GLY A 152 7.26 -38.69 11.59
C GLY A 152 7.70 -40.13 11.29
N HIS A 153 6.78 -40.86 10.68
CA HIS A 153 6.97 -42.20 10.12
C HIS A 153 6.42 -42.24 8.69
N PRO A 154 6.88 -43.12 7.80
CA PRO A 154 6.38 -43.14 6.43
C PRO A 154 4.85 -43.23 6.38
N TRP A 155 4.21 -42.45 5.49
CA TRP A 155 2.75 -42.28 5.41
C TRP A 155 2.18 -42.44 4.00
N ASP A 156 2.99 -42.92 3.06
CA ASP A 156 2.54 -43.19 1.69
C ASP A 156 1.42 -44.25 1.64
N ASP A 157 1.39 -45.16 2.64
CA ASP A 157 0.31 -46.14 2.84
C ASP A 157 -1.08 -45.52 3.02
N ALA A 158 -1.15 -44.27 3.46
CA ALA A 158 -2.41 -43.54 3.67
C ALA A 158 -2.89 -42.77 2.42
N ILE A 159 -2.07 -42.64 1.38
CA ILE A 159 -2.41 -41.91 0.14
C ILE A 159 -3.63 -42.50 -0.58
N PRO A 160 -3.80 -43.83 -0.70
CA PRO A 160 -5.01 -44.41 -1.28
C PRO A 160 -6.31 -43.98 -0.56
N SER A 161 -6.27 -43.88 0.77
CA SER A 161 -7.41 -43.43 1.58
C SER A 161 -7.69 -41.94 1.35
N LEU A 162 -6.65 -41.11 1.29
CA LEU A 162 -6.78 -39.69 0.93
C LEU A 162 -7.43 -39.52 -0.44
N LEU A 163 -6.96 -40.26 -1.45
CA LEU A 163 -7.48 -40.21 -2.81
C LEU A 163 -8.96 -40.61 -2.86
N LEU A 164 -9.35 -41.65 -2.12
CA LEU A 164 -10.74 -42.10 -2.03
C LEU A 164 -11.65 -41.03 -1.39
N GLU A 165 -11.24 -40.42 -0.27
CA GLU A 165 -12.01 -39.37 0.37
C GLU A 165 -12.07 -38.09 -0.48
N ALA A 166 -10.94 -37.69 -1.10
CA ALA A 166 -10.93 -36.57 -2.03
C ALA A 166 -11.91 -36.81 -3.18
N TYR A 167 -11.96 -38.02 -3.74
CA TYR A 167 -12.93 -38.38 -4.78
C TYR A 167 -14.38 -38.24 -4.32
N ARG A 168 -14.72 -38.74 -3.12
CA ARG A 168 -16.07 -38.64 -2.54
C ARG A 168 -16.55 -37.20 -2.41
N TRP A 169 -15.63 -36.28 -2.13
CA TRP A 169 -15.90 -34.86 -1.99
C TRP A 169 -15.64 -34.04 -3.26
N GLU A 170 -15.44 -34.69 -4.42
CA GLU A 170 -15.17 -34.04 -5.71
C GLU A 170 -13.89 -33.18 -5.71
N LEU A 171 -12.93 -33.49 -4.85
CA LEU A 171 -11.63 -32.84 -4.79
C LEU A 171 -10.60 -33.57 -5.67
N LYS A 172 -9.53 -32.86 -6.02
CA LYS A 172 -8.34 -33.45 -6.65
C LYS A 172 -7.14 -33.44 -5.70
N VAL A 173 -6.22 -34.35 -5.91
CA VAL A 173 -4.98 -34.52 -5.13
C VAL A 173 -3.78 -34.35 -6.04
N CYS A 174 -2.87 -33.48 -5.62
CA CYS A 174 -1.58 -33.19 -6.23
C CYS A 174 -0.48 -33.39 -5.17
N PHE A 175 0.77 -33.59 -5.58
CA PHE A 175 1.86 -33.94 -4.66
C PHE A 175 2.87 -32.80 -4.53
N LEU A 176 3.26 -32.51 -3.28
CA LEU A 176 4.41 -31.69 -2.92
C LEU A 176 5.56 -32.62 -2.55
N ILE A 177 6.54 -32.74 -3.44
CA ILE A 177 7.73 -33.57 -3.20
C ILE A 177 8.62 -32.85 -2.18
N GLU A 178 8.68 -33.40 -0.97
CA GLU A 178 9.44 -32.87 0.15
C GLU A 178 10.95 -33.13 0.02
N PRO A 179 11.81 -32.38 0.73
CA PRO A 179 13.23 -32.66 0.77
C PRO A 179 13.50 -33.91 1.62
N TYR A 180 13.90 -34.99 0.95
CA TYR A 180 14.36 -36.22 1.59
C TYR A 180 15.85 -36.47 1.33
N LYS A 181 16.46 -37.30 2.18
CA LYS A 181 17.88 -37.65 2.09
C LYS A 181 18.19 -38.34 0.76
N GLY A 182 19.13 -37.77 0.00
CA GLY A 182 19.56 -38.32 -1.29
C GLY A 182 18.73 -37.85 -2.49
N ARG A 183 17.75 -36.95 -2.31
CA ARG A 183 16.93 -36.39 -3.39
C ARG A 183 17.80 -35.72 -4.47
N ASN A 184 17.67 -36.19 -5.72
CA ASN A 184 18.34 -35.66 -6.91
C ASN A 184 17.47 -35.89 -8.17
N GLY A 185 17.94 -35.49 -9.35
CA GLY A 185 17.16 -35.63 -10.59
C GLY A 185 16.78 -37.07 -10.95
N GLU A 186 17.62 -38.06 -10.64
CA GLU A 186 17.31 -39.48 -10.88
C GLU A 186 16.25 -40.00 -9.91
N THR A 187 16.37 -39.70 -8.62
CA THR A 187 15.40 -40.17 -7.63
C THR A 187 14.04 -39.50 -7.84
N ILE A 188 14.00 -38.20 -8.17
CA ILE A 188 12.75 -37.50 -8.51
C ILE A 188 12.07 -38.12 -9.74
N ARG A 189 12.85 -38.55 -10.74
CA ARG A 189 12.28 -39.29 -11.88
C ARG A 189 11.61 -40.58 -11.42
N THR A 190 12.26 -41.35 -10.54
CA THR A 190 11.72 -42.58 -9.97
C THR A 190 10.49 -42.32 -9.10
N ASP A 191 10.48 -41.21 -8.35
CA ASP A 191 9.32 -40.80 -7.54
C ASP A 191 8.11 -40.49 -8.43
N ILE A 192 8.31 -39.71 -9.50
CA ILE A 192 7.26 -39.41 -10.48
C ILE A 192 6.72 -40.72 -11.08
N GLU A 193 7.61 -41.62 -11.48
CA GLU A 193 7.23 -42.93 -12.00
C GLU A 193 6.41 -43.74 -10.99
N TYR A 194 6.85 -43.80 -9.74
CA TYR A 194 6.13 -44.47 -8.66
C TYR A 194 4.74 -43.88 -8.44
N ILE A 195 4.63 -42.56 -8.29
CA ILE A 195 3.35 -41.88 -8.04
C ILE A 195 2.40 -42.09 -9.22
N LEU A 196 2.88 -41.98 -10.47
CA LEU A 196 2.03 -42.19 -11.64
C LEU A 196 1.54 -43.63 -11.77
N GLN A 197 2.40 -44.62 -11.47
CA GLN A 197 2.04 -46.04 -11.52
C GLN A 197 1.02 -46.41 -10.44
N ASN A 198 1.20 -45.92 -9.20
CA ASN A 198 0.34 -46.30 -8.07
C ASN A 198 -0.93 -45.44 -7.99
N TYR A 199 -0.86 -44.16 -8.35
CA TYR A 199 -1.92 -43.18 -8.09
C TYR A 199 -2.44 -42.47 -9.34
N GLY A 200 -1.67 -42.42 -10.42
CA GLY A 200 -1.97 -41.61 -11.62
C GLY A 200 -3.23 -42.01 -12.40
N SER A 201 -3.78 -43.20 -12.14
CA SER A 201 -5.03 -43.70 -12.72
C SER A 201 -6.28 -43.35 -11.89
N HIS A 202 -6.10 -42.90 -10.64
CA HIS A 202 -7.21 -42.57 -9.74
C HIS A 202 -7.96 -41.30 -10.22
N GLU A 203 -9.29 -41.27 -10.12
CA GLU A 203 -10.09 -40.13 -10.61
C GLU A 203 -9.85 -38.82 -9.85
N ALA A 204 -9.47 -38.90 -8.57
CA ALA A 204 -9.04 -37.75 -7.78
C ALA A 204 -7.61 -37.28 -8.11
N PHE A 205 -6.80 -38.03 -8.87
CA PHE A 205 -5.45 -37.58 -9.19
C PHE A 205 -5.48 -36.32 -10.08
N TYR A 206 -4.82 -35.24 -9.64
CA TYR A 206 -4.90 -33.94 -10.29
C TYR A 206 -4.11 -33.92 -11.60
N LYS A 207 -4.78 -33.44 -12.66
CA LYS A 207 -4.17 -33.17 -13.96
C LYS A 207 -4.72 -31.84 -14.47
N ILE A 208 -3.85 -31.02 -15.05
CA ILE A 208 -4.27 -29.82 -15.76
C ILE A 208 -4.36 -30.11 -17.26
N THR A 209 -5.45 -29.65 -17.88
CA THR A 209 -5.66 -29.83 -19.32
C THR A 209 -5.41 -28.51 -20.04
N THR A 210 -4.39 -28.50 -20.88
CA THR A 210 -4.02 -27.35 -21.72
C THR A 210 -4.01 -27.80 -23.19
N ASN A 211 -4.78 -27.13 -24.05
CA ASN A 211 -4.92 -27.46 -25.48
C ASN A 211 -5.27 -28.93 -25.75
N GLY A 212 -6.15 -29.51 -24.91
CA GLY A 212 -6.57 -30.91 -25.03
C GLY A 212 -5.57 -31.94 -24.51
N ILE A 213 -4.40 -31.52 -24.00
CA ILE A 213 -3.40 -32.39 -23.38
C ILE A 213 -3.53 -32.27 -21.86
N SER A 214 -3.81 -33.39 -21.19
CA SER A 214 -3.91 -33.46 -19.74
C SER A 214 -2.59 -33.95 -19.15
N LYS A 215 -1.98 -33.16 -18.26
CA LYS A 215 -0.72 -33.50 -17.60
C LYS A 215 -0.84 -33.42 -16.08
N PRO A 216 -0.23 -34.38 -15.34
CA PRO A 216 -0.03 -34.25 -13.90
C PRO A 216 0.71 -32.96 -13.53
N VAL A 217 0.45 -32.43 -12.35
CA VAL A 217 1.21 -31.31 -11.76
C VAL A 217 1.91 -31.80 -10.51
N PHE A 218 3.15 -31.36 -10.29
CA PHE A 218 3.93 -31.64 -9.08
C PHE A 218 4.55 -30.36 -8.55
N TYR A 219 4.44 -30.16 -7.24
CA TYR A 219 5.18 -29.12 -6.54
C TYR A 219 6.49 -29.71 -6.02
N VAL A 220 7.59 -28.97 -6.14
CA VAL A 220 8.88 -29.39 -5.59
C VAL A 220 9.32 -28.39 -4.53
N TYR A 221 9.20 -28.77 -3.26
CA TYR A 221 9.66 -27.95 -2.15
C TYR A 221 11.18 -27.94 -2.09
N ASP A 222 11.78 -26.78 -1.77
CA ASP A 222 13.23 -26.60 -1.70
C ASP A 222 14.02 -27.12 -2.91
N SER A 223 13.46 -26.91 -4.10
CA SER A 223 14.04 -27.34 -5.38
C SER A 223 15.47 -26.87 -5.62
N TYR A 224 15.90 -25.77 -4.98
CA TYR A 224 17.27 -25.23 -5.06
C TYR A 224 18.31 -26.12 -4.36
N LEU A 225 17.90 -27.11 -3.58
CA LEU A 225 18.80 -28.13 -3.01
C LEU A 225 19.27 -29.15 -4.05
N VAL A 226 18.61 -29.24 -5.21
CA VAL A 226 19.00 -30.09 -6.34
C VAL A 226 19.70 -29.23 -7.39
N SER A 227 20.78 -29.75 -7.98
CA SER A 227 21.62 -29.00 -8.91
C SER A 227 20.88 -28.61 -10.19
N ASN A 228 21.23 -27.45 -10.78
CA ASN A 228 20.66 -27.04 -12.07
C ASN A 228 20.95 -28.05 -13.18
N SER A 229 22.11 -28.72 -13.16
CA SER A 229 22.45 -29.76 -14.13
C SER A 229 21.55 -30.98 -14.03
N ASP A 230 21.15 -31.38 -12.81
CA ASP A 230 20.20 -32.49 -12.62
C ASP A 230 18.81 -32.10 -13.12
N TRP A 231 18.38 -30.86 -12.84
CA TRP A 231 17.11 -30.36 -13.38
C TRP A 231 17.10 -30.31 -14.91
N GLN A 232 18.19 -29.85 -15.52
CA GLN A 232 18.35 -29.85 -16.98
C GLN A 232 18.30 -31.26 -17.56
N ALA A 233 19.00 -32.20 -16.95
CA ALA A 233 19.01 -33.60 -17.38
C ALA A 233 17.61 -34.25 -17.31
N LEU A 234 16.74 -33.79 -16.40
CA LEU A 234 15.39 -34.31 -16.20
C LEU A 234 14.32 -33.57 -17.02
N LEU A 235 14.42 -32.25 -17.18
CA LEU A 235 13.32 -31.40 -17.65
C LEU A 235 13.51 -30.79 -19.03
N LEU A 236 14.74 -30.76 -19.58
CA LEU A 236 14.97 -30.38 -20.97
C LEU A 236 14.69 -31.55 -21.91
N LYS A 237 14.22 -31.27 -23.12
CA LYS A 237 13.85 -32.31 -24.12
C LYS A 237 15.02 -33.18 -24.56
N ASP A 238 16.22 -32.64 -24.50
CA ASP A 238 17.50 -33.28 -24.82
C ASP A 238 18.28 -33.72 -23.56
N GLY A 239 17.66 -33.62 -22.38
CA GLY A 239 18.23 -34.08 -21.12
C GLY A 239 18.43 -35.60 -21.10
N LYS A 240 19.54 -36.05 -20.51
CA LYS A 240 19.95 -37.47 -20.48
C LYS A 240 18.88 -38.41 -19.90
N ASN A 241 18.12 -37.94 -18.91
CA ASN A 241 17.10 -38.70 -18.19
C ASN A 241 15.72 -38.03 -18.32
N THR A 242 15.45 -37.39 -19.45
CA THR A 242 14.29 -36.52 -19.60
C THR A 242 12.95 -37.23 -19.39
N ILE A 243 12.02 -36.55 -18.72
CA ILE A 243 10.61 -36.98 -18.65
C ILE A 243 9.78 -36.42 -19.81
N ARG A 244 10.29 -35.45 -20.57
CA ARG A 244 9.52 -34.74 -21.60
C ARG A 244 9.23 -35.64 -22.80
N ASN A 245 7.98 -35.60 -23.28
CA ASN A 245 7.48 -36.47 -24.36
C ASN A 245 7.61 -37.98 -24.03
N THR A 246 7.52 -38.36 -22.76
CA THR A 246 7.44 -39.74 -22.28
C THR A 246 6.13 -39.94 -21.53
N ASP A 247 5.82 -41.17 -21.11
CA ASP A 247 4.66 -41.45 -20.23
C ASP A 247 4.79 -40.80 -18.84
N LEU A 248 5.98 -40.30 -18.50
CA LEU A 248 6.28 -39.56 -17.27
C LEU A 248 6.18 -38.04 -17.44
N ASP A 249 5.74 -37.52 -18.59
CA ASP A 249 5.73 -36.09 -18.86
C ASP A 249 4.71 -35.35 -17.99
N THR A 250 5.23 -34.61 -17.01
CA THR A 250 4.47 -33.95 -15.94
C THR A 250 4.91 -32.50 -15.79
N LEU A 251 4.06 -31.64 -15.24
CA LEU A 251 4.36 -30.23 -15.03
C LEU A 251 4.96 -30.03 -13.64
N LEU A 252 6.21 -29.56 -13.56
CA LEU A 252 6.88 -29.30 -12.28
C LEU A 252 6.89 -27.80 -11.96
N VAL A 253 6.50 -27.48 -10.74
CA VAL A 253 6.46 -26.11 -10.20
C VAL A 253 7.47 -25.99 -9.05
N LYS A 254 8.50 -25.15 -9.20
CA LYS A 254 9.57 -24.96 -8.20
C LYS A 254 9.31 -23.82 -7.21
N ARG A 255 9.94 -23.85 -6.03
CA ARG A 255 9.96 -22.69 -5.14
C ARG A 255 10.75 -21.54 -5.80
N THR A 256 10.31 -20.29 -5.64
CA THR A 256 10.88 -19.10 -6.32
C THR A 256 12.39 -18.97 -6.17
N ASP A 257 13.08 -18.96 -7.32
CA ASP A 257 14.45 -18.49 -7.56
C ASP A 257 14.52 -18.17 -9.06
N THR A 258 14.43 -16.87 -9.39
CA THR A 258 14.05 -16.34 -10.71
C THR A 258 15.13 -16.51 -11.78
N ASP A 259 16.40 -16.66 -11.40
CA ASP A 259 17.51 -16.63 -12.37
C ASP A 259 17.72 -17.99 -13.06
N ALA A 260 17.43 -19.09 -12.37
CA ALA A 260 17.67 -20.44 -12.88
C ALA A 260 16.46 -21.07 -13.60
N ILE A 261 15.25 -20.53 -13.45
CA ILE A 261 14.02 -21.21 -13.92
C ILE A 261 13.96 -21.37 -15.45
N LEU A 262 14.47 -20.38 -16.20
CA LEU A 262 14.46 -20.42 -17.67
C LEU A 262 15.46 -21.42 -18.24
N THR A 263 16.50 -21.76 -17.49
CA THR A 263 17.59 -22.65 -17.95
C THR A 263 17.44 -24.09 -17.45
N THR A 264 16.63 -24.31 -16.42
CA THR A 264 16.44 -25.63 -15.77
C THR A 264 15.28 -26.44 -16.36
N GLY A 265 14.35 -25.80 -17.06
CA GLY A 265 13.25 -26.49 -17.75
C GLY A 265 11.99 -26.73 -16.91
N PHE A 266 11.87 -26.11 -15.74
CA PHE A 266 10.62 -26.11 -14.94
C PHE A 266 9.45 -25.49 -15.71
N ASP A 267 8.24 -25.98 -15.42
CA ASP A 267 7.02 -25.50 -16.06
C ASP A 267 6.42 -24.29 -15.34
N GLY A 268 6.84 -24.01 -14.10
CA GLY A 268 6.34 -22.91 -13.30
C GLY A 268 7.01 -22.74 -11.94
N PHE A 269 6.48 -21.81 -11.14
CA PHE A 269 6.90 -21.63 -9.75
C PHE A 269 5.77 -21.31 -8.75
N PHE A 270 6.08 -21.49 -7.46
CA PHE A 270 5.22 -21.15 -6.32
C PHE A 270 6.00 -20.48 -5.18
N THR A 271 5.29 -19.75 -4.30
CA THR A 271 5.93 -18.88 -3.28
C THR A 271 5.96 -19.46 -1.86
N TYR A 272 5.07 -20.41 -1.57
CA TYR A 272 4.90 -21.17 -0.32
C TYR A 272 4.66 -20.34 0.96
N PHE A 273 5.61 -19.53 1.41
CA PHE A 273 5.58 -19.01 2.78
C PHE A 273 4.39 -18.10 3.08
N ALA A 274 3.72 -18.40 4.20
CA ALA A 274 2.62 -17.59 4.73
C ALA A 274 3.09 -16.28 5.39
N SER A 275 4.37 -16.18 5.77
CA SER A 275 4.96 -14.98 6.37
C SER A 275 5.45 -14.01 5.30
N THR A 276 4.80 -12.85 5.20
CA THR A 276 5.15 -11.83 4.20
C THR A 276 6.54 -11.27 4.46
N GLY A 277 7.36 -11.26 3.41
CA GLY A 277 8.74 -10.77 3.47
C GLY A 277 9.77 -11.77 4.01
N PHE A 278 9.37 -13.03 4.29
CA PHE A 278 10.33 -14.09 4.65
C PHE A 278 11.30 -14.42 3.50
N THR A 279 10.81 -14.30 2.27
CA THR A 279 11.57 -14.42 1.03
C THR A 279 11.08 -13.41 0.00
N ASP A 280 11.86 -13.16 -1.04
CA ASP A 280 11.42 -12.31 -2.15
C ASP A 280 10.13 -12.82 -2.82
N GLY A 281 9.94 -14.14 -2.86
CA GLY A 281 8.72 -14.76 -3.41
C GLY A 281 7.49 -14.58 -2.51
N SER A 282 7.64 -14.52 -1.19
CA SER A 282 6.53 -14.33 -0.25
C SER A 282 6.21 -12.86 0.03
N LYS A 283 7.01 -11.94 -0.51
CA LYS A 283 6.73 -10.51 -0.46
C LYS A 283 5.66 -10.15 -1.50
N THR A 284 4.45 -9.84 -1.04
CA THR A 284 3.29 -9.57 -1.90
C THR A 284 3.52 -8.42 -2.90
N SER A 285 4.36 -7.44 -2.56
CA SER A 285 4.73 -6.35 -3.47
C SER A 285 5.47 -6.83 -4.73
N ASN A 286 6.10 -8.00 -4.70
CA ASN A 286 6.86 -8.56 -5.82
C ASN A 286 5.97 -9.42 -6.74
N TRP A 287 4.76 -9.77 -6.32
CA TRP A 287 3.88 -10.67 -7.06
C TRP A 287 3.47 -10.16 -8.46
N PRO A 288 3.22 -8.85 -8.69
CA PRO A 288 2.93 -8.34 -10.02
C PRO A 288 4.07 -8.63 -11.01
N ASP A 289 5.31 -8.41 -10.59
CA ASP A 289 6.50 -8.65 -11.42
C ASP A 289 6.73 -10.15 -11.64
N LEU A 290 6.52 -10.97 -10.62
CA LEU A 290 6.59 -12.43 -10.74
C LEU A 290 5.56 -12.97 -11.72
N VAL A 291 4.30 -12.52 -11.66
CA VAL A 291 3.26 -12.96 -12.62
C VAL A 291 3.52 -12.40 -14.01
N LEU A 292 4.07 -11.19 -14.15
CA LEU A 292 4.46 -10.65 -15.44
C LEU A 292 5.61 -11.44 -16.07
N PHE A 293 6.66 -11.74 -15.30
CA PHE A 293 7.75 -12.62 -15.70
C PHE A 293 7.23 -14.01 -16.08
N ALA A 294 6.35 -14.53 -15.22
CA ALA A 294 5.36 -15.56 -15.45
C ALA A 294 4.93 -15.63 -16.92
N THR A 295 4.05 -14.68 -17.20
CA THR A 295 3.28 -14.48 -18.42
C THR A 295 4.15 -14.28 -19.65
N ARG A 296 5.32 -13.65 -19.53
CA ARG A 296 6.26 -13.50 -20.65
C ARG A 296 6.93 -14.80 -21.10
N ASN A 297 7.11 -15.78 -20.19
CA ASN A 297 8.05 -16.89 -20.41
C ASN A 297 7.43 -18.30 -20.59
N GLY A 298 6.12 -18.41 -20.70
CA GLY A 298 5.42 -19.71 -20.81
C GLY A 298 5.10 -20.41 -19.49
N LEU A 299 5.41 -19.84 -18.33
CA LEU A 299 5.45 -20.53 -17.03
C LEU A 299 4.14 -20.50 -16.20
N LEU A 300 3.78 -21.58 -15.51
CA LEU A 300 2.71 -21.58 -14.51
C LEU A 300 3.12 -20.78 -13.27
N THR A 301 2.17 -20.08 -12.67
CA THR A 301 2.41 -19.30 -11.43
C THR A 301 1.41 -19.67 -10.35
N SER A 302 1.88 -20.08 -9.18
CA SER A 302 1.05 -20.29 -7.99
C SER A 302 1.46 -19.32 -6.89
N LEU A 303 0.62 -18.32 -6.59
CA LEU A 303 0.87 -17.41 -5.47
C LEU A 303 0.29 -18.01 -4.20
N SER A 304 1.13 -18.16 -3.17
CA SER A 304 0.76 -18.78 -1.90
C SER A 304 0.30 -17.73 -0.88
N VAL A 305 -0.91 -17.90 -0.34
CA VAL A 305 -1.53 -17.04 0.68
C VAL A 305 -1.67 -17.78 2.00
N GLY A 306 -1.53 -17.11 3.14
CA GLY A 306 -1.66 -17.74 4.45
C GLY A 306 -2.33 -16.84 5.51
N PRO A 307 -3.01 -17.42 6.51
CA PRO A 307 -3.81 -16.65 7.47
C PRO A 307 -2.98 -15.89 8.51
N GLY A 308 -1.70 -16.24 8.64
CA GLY A 308 -0.71 -15.73 9.56
C GLY A 308 0.43 -16.73 9.67
N TYR A 309 1.37 -16.49 10.58
CA TYR A 309 2.51 -17.38 10.83
C TYR A 309 2.95 -17.25 12.28
N VAL A 310 3.20 -18.37 12.95
CA VAL A 310 3.82 -18.42 14.29
C VAL A 310 4.26 -19.86 14.57
N ASP A 311 5.56 -20.06 14.79
CA ASP A 311 6.16 -21.39 14.97
C ASP A 311 7.00 -21.51 16.26
N GLU A 312 6.90 -20.53 17.15
CA GLU A 312 7.76 -20.39 18.33
C GLU A 312 7.67 -21.58 19.31
N ARG A 313 6.61 -22.40 19.22
CA ARG A 313 6.49 -23.64 19.99
C ARG A 313 7.49 -24.72 19.56
N ILE A 314 7.95 -24.71 18.32
CA ILE A 314 9.00 -25.61 17.83
C ILE A 314 10.28 -24.88 17.44
N ARG A 315 10.23 -23.58 17.13
CA ARG A 315 11.38 -22.72 16.80
C ARG A 315 11.34 -21.43 17.63
N PRO A 316 11.65 -21.49 18.94
CA PRO A 316 11.47 -20.35 19.87
C PRO A 316 12.31 -19.11 19.52
N TRP A 317 13.25 -19.24 18.59
CA TRP A 317 14.13 -18.19 18.08
C TRP A 317 13.61 -17.50 16.83
N ASN A 318 12.48 -17.94 16.26
CA ASN A 318 11.99 -17.50 14.95
C ASN A 318 10.90 -16.41 15.01
N GLY A 319 10.76 -15.72 16.14
CA GLY A 319 9.69 -14.74 16.38
C GLY A 319 9.67 -13.54 15.42
N GLU A 320 10.79 -13.21 14.76
CA GLU A 320 10.83 -12.16 13.71
C GLU A 320 9.91 -12.46 12.53
N ASN A 321 9.66 -13.74 12.26
CA ASN A 321 8.82 -14.20 11.17
C ASN A 321 7.35 -14.36 11.57
N THR A 322 7.02 -14.18 12.84
CA THR A 322 5.65 -14.20 13.33
C THR A 322 4.82 -13.10 12.63
N ARG A 323 3.65 -13.49 12.13
CA ARG A 323 2.67 -12.61 11.51
C ARG A 323 1.32 -12.83 12.18
N PRO A 324 0.82 -11.87 12.97
CA PRO A 324 -0.44 -12.03 13.66
C PRO A 324 -1.58 -12.10 12.64
N ARG A 325 -2.55 -12.99 12.88
CA ARG A 325 -3.67 -13.17 11.95
C ARG A 325 -4.59 -11.95 11.84
N GLY A 326 -4.56 -11.06 12.84
CA GLY A 326 -5.30 -9.79 12.84
C GLY A 326 -6.80 -9.97 12.61
N ASN A 327 -7.42 -10.99 13.21
CA ASN A 327 -8.82 -11.38 13.02
C ASN A 327 -9.22 -11.57 11.54
N GLY A 328 -8.30 -12.08 10.72
CA GLY A 328 -8.50 -12.32 9.29
C GLY A 328 -7.84 -11.27 8.40
N SER A 329 -7.63 -10.04 8.88
CA SER A 329 -7.13 -8.93 8.04
C SER A 329 -5.77 -9.22 7.36
N TYR A 330 -4.91 -10.02 7.98
CA TYR A 330 -3.66 -10.46 7.35
C TYR A 330 -3.93 -11.37 6.15
N TYR A 331 -4.78 -12.38 6.33
CA TYR A 331 -5.20 -13.29 5.28
C TYR A 331 -5.87 -12.54 4.13
N GLU A 332 -6.71 -11.55 4.47
CA GLU A 332 -7.43 -10.76 3.47
C GLU A 332 -6.50 -9.95 2.56
N LYS A 333 -5.46 -9.35 3.14
CA LYS A 333 -4.45 -8.61 2.37
C LYS A 333 -3.67 -9.52 1.42
N MET A 334 -3.30 -10.72 1.86
CA MET A 334 -2.61 -11.68 0.99
C MET A 334 -3.53 -12.18 -0.14
N TRP A 335 -4.79 -12.52 0.15
CA TRP A 335 -5.75 -12.91 -0.87
C TRP A 335 -6.00 -11.82 -1.91
N LYS A 336 -6.19 -10.57 -1.47
CA LYS A 336 -6.38 -9.43 -2.38
C LYS A 336 -5.17 -9.27 -3.31
N ALA A 337 -3.95 -9.26 -2.74
CA ALA A 337 -2.73 -9.15 -3.53
C ALA A 337 -2.56 -10.30 -4.55
N ALA A 338 -2.92 -11.53 -4.17
CA ALA A 338 -2.81 -12.68 -5.07
C ALA A 338 -3.80 -12.56 -6.24
N VAL A 339 -5.06 -12.24 -5.94
CA VAL A 339 -6.13 -12.14 -6.95
C VAL A 339 -5.85 -11.01 -7.93
N ASP A 340 -5.42 -9.85 -7.45
CA ASP A 340 -5.13 -8.68 -8.28
C ASP A 340 -4.04 -8.98 -9.34
N CYS A 341 -3.12 -9.91 -9.03
CA CYS A 341 -2.06 -10.33 -9.95
C CYS A 341 -2.51 -11.32 -11.03
N LYS A 342 -3.69 -11.97 -10.89
CA LYS A 342 -4.23 -12.98 -11.83
C LYS A 342 -3.24 -14.13 -12.14
N PRO A 343 -2.76 -14.89 -11.13
CA PRO A 343 -1.85 -16.02 -11.33
C PRO A 343 -2.53 -17.19 -12.06
N THR A 344 -1.80 -18.27 -12.35
CA THR A 344 -2.40 -19.53 -12.82
C THR A 344 -3.20 -20.20 -11.71
N PHE A 345 -2.63 -20.23 -10.51
CA PHE A 345 -3.22 -20.81 -9.32
C PHE A 345 -3.06 -19.88 -8.12
N VAL A 346 -3.98 -19.97 -7.16
CA VAL A 346 -3.73 -19.51 -5.79
C VAL A 346 -3.52 -20.74 -4.93
N SER A 347 -2.41 -20.81 -4.21
CA SER A 347 -2.20 -21.86 -3.20
C SER A 347 -2.42 -21.30 -1.80
N ILE A 348 -2.95 -22.11 -0.88
CA ILE A 348 -3.16 -21.74 0.51
C ILE A 348 -2.13 -22.48 1.36
N THR A 349 -1.34 -21.72 2.11
CA THR A 349 -0.41 -22.20 3.13
C THR A 349 -1.02 -21.84 4.49
N SER A 350 -1.75 -22.75 5.12
CA SER A 350 -1.97 -24.17 4.78
C SER A 350 -3.34 -24.66 5.25
N PHE A 351 -3.71 -25.92 4.97
CA PHE A 351 -4.83 -26.55 5.65
C PHE A 351 -4.48 -26.79 7.12
N ASN A 352 -3.43 -27.56 7.39
CA ASN A 352 -3.10 -28.09 8.71
C ASN A 352 -1.59 -28.13 9.03
N GLU A 353 -0.79 -27.17 8.59
CA GLU A 353 0.59 -26.99 9.10
C GLU A 353 0.54 -26.33 10.48
N TRP A 354 0.13 -27.10 11.48
CA TRP A 354 -0.08 -26.64 12.85
C TRP A 354 1.21 -26.13 13.49
N HIS A 355 2.36 -26.69 13.13
CA HIS A 355 3.65 -26.30 13.70
C HIS A 355 4.01 -24.86 13.40
N GLU A 356 3.57 -24.34 12.25
CA GLU A 356 3.89 -22.99 11.78
C GLU A 356 2.74 -22.00 11.97
N GLY A 357 1.64 -22.44 12.58
CA GLY A 357 0.50 -21.58 12.87
C GLY A 357 -0.18 -21.03 11.60
N THR A 358 0.01 -21.68 10.46
CA THR A 358 -0.51 -21.25 9.14
C THR A 358 -1.83 -21.93 8.75
N GLN A 359 -2.32 -22.84 9.59
CA GLN A 359 -3.50 -23.65 9.31
C GLN A 359 -4.79 -22.82 9.18
N ILE A 360 -5.64 -23.15 8.21
CA ILE A 360 -7.04 -22.69 8.16
C ILE A 360 -8.01 -23.71 8.79
N GLU A 361 -7.53 -24.91 9.13
CA GLU A 361 -8.27 -25.91 9.90
C GLU A 361 -8.83 -25.29 11.20
N PRO A 362 -10.04 -25.69 11.64
CA PRO A 362 -10.65 -25.14 12.84
C PRO A 362 -9.81 -25.30 14.10
N ALA A 363 -9.66 -24.20 14.84
CA ALA A 363 -8.93 -24.16 16.11
C ALA A 363 -9.83 -23.70 17.25
N VAL A 364 -9.61 -24.26 18.44
CA VAL A 364 -10.41 -23.99 19.64
C VAL A 364 -9.58 -23.33 20.74
N PRO A 365 -10.20 -22.50 21.60
CA PRO A 365 -9.53 -22.03 22.82
C PRO A 365 -9.15 -23.23 23.70
N TYR A 366 -7.86 -23.31 24.05
CA TYR A 366 -7.35 -24.33 24.96
C TYR A 366 -6.26 -23.71 25.84
N LYS A 367 -6.22 -24.14 27.10
CA LYS A 367 -5.24 -23.69 28.08
C LYS A 367 -4.86 -24.84 28.98
N ASN A 368 -3.56 -25.00 29.21
CA ASN A 368 -3.01 -25.88 30.23
C ASN A 368 -2.34 -25.04 31.33
N GLU A 369 -1.69 -25.67 32.30
CA GLU A 369 -1.03 -24.98 33.43
C GLU A 369 0.11 -24.04 33.00
N ASN A 370 0.76 -24.33 31.87
CA ASN A 370 2.01 -23.70 31.44
C ASN A 370 1.87 -22.84 30.16
N TYR A 371 0.77 -22.97 29.43
CA TYR A 371 0.59 -22.34 28.13
C TYR A 371 -0.89 -22.09 27.80
N GLU A 372 -1.15 -20.89 27.27
CA GLU A 372 -2.44 -20.50 26.72
C GLU A 372 -2.31 -20.46 25.20
N TYR A 373 -3.04 -21.35 24.52
CA TYR A 373 -2.95 -21.48 23.08
C TYR A 373 -3.67 -20.31 22.39
N LEU A 374 -3.08 -19.86 21.29
CA LEU A 374 -3.73 -18.92 20.39
C LEU A 374 -5.01 -19.57 19.82
N ASN A 375 -5.98 -18.73 19.51
CA ASN A 375 -7.28 -19.16 19.03
C ASN A 375 -7.87 -18.08 18.10
N TYR A 376 -9.06 -18.33 17.57
CA TYR A 376 -9.70 -17.47 16.57
C TYR A 376 -10.66 -16.44 17.18
N LEU A 377 -10.81 -16.37 18.51
CA LEU A 377 -11.74 -15.46 19.15
C LEU A 377 -11.43 -13.99 18.81
N PRO A 378 -12.46 -13.14 18.65
CA PRO A 378 -13.88 -13.41 18.91
C PRO A 378 -14.62 -14.13 17.75
N MET A 379 -13.91 -14.57 16.71
CA MET A 379 -14.51 -15.30 15.59
C MET A 379 -14.76 -16.77 15.93
N GLU A 380 -15.59 -17.42 15.12
CA GLU A 380 -15.89 -18.84 15.24
C GLU A 380 -14.68 -19.72 14.87
N GLU A 381 -14.66 -20.94 15.38
CA GLU A 381 -13.58 -21.91 15.16
C GLU A 381 -13.33 -22.24 13.68
N ASP A 382 -14.34 -22.13 12.81
CA ASP A 382 -14.25 -22.38 11.36
C ASP A 382 -14.14 -21.09 10.52
N PHE A 383 -13.83 -19.95 11.16
CA PHE A 383 -13.78 -18.63 10.53
C PHE A 383 -12.89 -18.59 9.28
N TYR A 384 -11.70 -19.21 9.31
CA TYR A 384 -10.79 -19.17 8.17
C TYR A 384 -11.30 -19.99 6.98
N LEU A 385 -12.02 -21.10 7.20
CA LEU A 385 -12.69 -21.84 6.13
C LEU A 385 -13.79 -20.99 5.47
N LYS A 386 -14.63 -20.32 6.28
CA LYS A 386 -15.67 -19.39 5.80
C LYS A 386 -15.07 -18.20 5.06
N LEU A 387 -13.94 -17.68 5.53
CA LEU A 387 -13.24 -16.56 4.90
C LEU A 387 -12.61 -16.98 3.57
N THR A 388 -11.99 -18.17 3.49
CA THR A 388 -11.52 -18.76 2.23
C THR A 388 -12.68 -18.92 1.24
N LYS A 389 -13.80 -19.48 1.68
CA LYS A 389 -15.01 -19.58 0.84
C LYS A 389 -15.42 -18.23 0.29
N ARG A 390 -15.44 -17.20 1.14
CA ARG A 390 -15.74 -15.82 0.72
C ARG A 390 -14.79 -15.38 -0.39
N PHE A 391 -13.49 -15.62 -0.29
CA PHE A 391 -12.53 -15.24 -1.34
C PHE A 391 -12.69 -15.96 -2.67
N ILE A 392 -13.12 -17.22 -2.63
CA ILE A 392 -13.32 -18.05 -3.82
C ILE A 392 -14.66 -17.70 -4.49
N ASP A 393 -15.75 -17.65 -3.72
CA ASP A 393 -17.11 -17.41 -4.23
C ASP A 393 -17.30 -15.98 -4.73
N ASP A 394 -16.54 -15.06 -4.16
CA ASP A 394 -16.77 -13.65 -4.38
C ASP A 394 -16.32 -13.19 -5.77
N LYS A 395 -17.24 -12.97 -6.70
CA LYS A 395 -16.98 -12.26 -7.96
C LYS A 395 -16.95 -10.72 -7.80
N SER A 396 -17.27 -10.14 -6.64
CA SER A 396 -17.71 -8.73 -6.50
C SER A 396 -17.49 -8.01 -5.14
N GLY A 397 -16.72 -8.53 -4.20
CA GLY A 397 -16.97 -8.37 -2.75
C GLY A 397 -15.73 -8.20 -1.89
N PHE A 398 -14.62 -7.78 -2.51
CA PHE A 398 -13.70 -6.84 -1.89
C PHE A 398 -13.89 -5.40 -2.42
N GLN A 399 -14.83 -5.21 -3.35
CA GLN A 399 -15.17 -3.89 -3.91
C GLN A 399 -16.17 -3.08 -3.07
N LYS A 400 -16.69 -3.61 -1.94
CA LYS A 400 -17.76 -2.95 -1.17
C LYS A 400 -17.32 -2.13 0.04
N ALA A 401 -16.03 -2.02 0.32
CA ALA A 401 -15.53 -1.02 1.26
C ALA A 401 -14.09 -0.66 0.91
N ASN A 402 -13.90 0.47 0.22
CA ASN A 402 -12.67 1.26 0.09
C ASN A 402 -11.88 1.24 -1.24
N ASP A 403 -12.30 0.53 -2.28
CA ASP A 403 -11.56 0.56 -3.56
C ASP A 403 -12.21 1.48 -4.61
N THR A 404 -11.92 2.78 -4.54
CA THR A 404 -11.95 3.69 -5.70
C THR A 404 -10.55 3.91 -6.29
N GLU A 405 -9.53 3.15 -5.86
CA GLU A 405 -8.11 3.43 -6.24
C GLU A 405 -7.53 2.60 -7.40
N ASN A 406 -8.26 1.63 -7.98
CA ASN A 406 -7.74 0.87 -9.13
C ASN A 406 -8.23 1.41 -10.48
N LEU A 407 -7.79 2.62 -10.85
CA LEU A 407 -7.72 3.04 -12.26
C LEU A 407 -6.29 2.85 -12.76
N HIS A 408 -6.07 1.79 -13.54
CA HIS A 408 -4.81 1.57 -14.23
C HIS A 408 -4.76 2.38 -15.52
N ILE A 409 -3.95 3.44 -15.55
CA ILE A 409 -3.43 3.94 -16.81
C ILE A 409 -2.33 2.98 -17.25
N GLU A 410 -2.68 2.01 -18.09
CA GLU A 410 -1.70 1.14 -18.74
C GLU A 410 -0.61 2.01 -19.39
N LYS A 411 0.64 1.51 -19.37
CA LYS A 411 1.82 2.27 -19.81
C LYS A 411 1.69 2.88 -21.22
N ARG A 412 0.82 2.32 -22.08
CA ARG A 412 0.52 2.83 -23.43
C ARG A 412 -0.31 4.12 -23.47
N TYR A 413 -1.00 4.48 -22.38
CA TYR A 413 -1.90 5.65 -22.32
C TYR A 413 -1.31 6.83 -21.53
N ARG A 414 -0.20 6.63 -20.80
CA ARG A 414 0.42 7.66 -19.94
C ARG A 414 0.93 8.88 -20.69
N ASP A 415 1.29 8.69 -21.96
CA ASP A 415 1.82 9.75 -22.81
C ASP A 415 0.72 10.51 -23.56
N PHE A 416 -0.57 10.17 -23.36
CA PHE A 416 -1.69 10.73 -24.13
C PHE A 416 -2.92 11.14 -23.30
N VAL A 417 -3.01 10.72 -22.03
CA VAL A 417 -4.12 11.06 -21.14
C VAL A 417 -3.57 11.52 -19.80
N TYR A 418 -4.03 12.68 -19.35
CA TYR A 418 -3.68 13.22 -18.03
C TYR A 418 -4.09 12.24 -16.92
N PRO A 419 -3.15 11.80 -16.06
CA PRO A 419 -3.49 10.89 -14.98
C PRO A 419 -4.39 11.56 -13.94
N PRO A 420 -5.29 10.79 -13.28
CA PRO A 420 -5.96 11.26 -12.08
C PRO A 420 -4.97 11.89 -11.10
N SER A 421 -5.21 13.16 -10.79
CA SER A 421 -4.39 13.99 -9.92
C SER A 421 -5.26 14.63 -8.85
N GLU A 422 -4.65 15.51 -8.05
CA GLU A 422 -5.27 16.10 -6.85
C GLU A 422 -6.63 16.76 -7.13
N ASP A 423 -6.78 17.42 -8.27
CA ASP A 423 -8.01 18.02 -8.77
C ASP A 423 -9.14 17.01 -9.01
N SER A 424 -8.81 15.84 -9.57
CA SER A 424 -9.75 14.74 -9.80
C SER A 424 -10.24 14.15 -8.47
N TYR A 425 -9.33 13.97 -7.51
CA TYR A 425 -9.67 13.47 -6.17
C TYR A 425 -10.40 14.52 -5.31
N LEU A 426 -10.08 15.81 -5.47
CA LEU A 426 -10.78 16.92 -4.84
C LEU A 426 -12.25 16.94 -5.26
N LEU A 427 -12.53 16.74 -6.56
CA LEU A 427 -13.88 16.66 -7.08
C LEU A 427 -14.64 15.45 -6.49
N LEU A 428 -13.99 14.29 -6.38
CA LEU A 428 -14.56 13.11 -5.74
C LEU A 428 -14.87 13.31 -4.26
N GLU A 429 -13.96 13.96 -3.51
CA GLU A 429 -14.17 14.29 -2.10
C GLU A 429 -15.38 15.22 -1.93
N ALA A 430 -15.51 16.24 -2.79
CA ALA A 430 -16.66 17.14 -2.78
C ALA A 430 -17.99 16.39 -3.02
N ILE A 431 -18.00 15.44 -3.97
CA ILE A 431 -19.15 14.57 -4.26
C ILE A 431 -19.47 13.68 -3.05
N GLN A 432 -18.45 13.10 -2.43
CA GLN A 432 -18.60 12.21 -1.27
C GLN A 432 -19.18 12.96 -0.06
N LEU A 433 -18.74 14.18 0.19
CA LEU A 433 -19.27 15.02 1.26
C LEU A 433 -20.75 15.38 1.08
N ASP A 434 -21.21 15.43 -0.17
CA ASP A 434 -22.61 15.70 -0.54
C ASP A 434 -23.40 14.44 -0.91
N TRP A 435 -22.85 13.26 -0.63
CA TRP A 435 -23.37 11.99 -1.14
C TRP A 435 -24.83 11.74 -0.74
N GLU A 436 -25.22 12.03 0.51
CA GLU A 436 -26.60 11.86 0.97
C GLU A 436 -27.60 12.75 0.21
N LYS A 437 -27.16 13.94 -0.21
CA LYS A 437 -27.96 14.85 -1.05
C LYS A 437 -28.12 14.28 -2.46
N ILE A 438 -27.03 13.78 -3.06
CA ILE A 438 -27.04 13.15 -4.39
C ILE A 438 -27.89 11.89 -4.40
N LYS A 439 -27.81 11.07 -3.35
CA LYS A 439 -28.61 9.86 -3.17
C LYS A 439 -30.11 10.16 -3.05
N THR A 440 -30.45 11.27 -2.38
CA THR A 440 -31.83 11.75 -2.27
C THR A 440 -32.37 12.24 -3.62
N LEU A 441 -31.52 12.87 -4.43
CA LEU A 441 -31.86 13.33 -5.78
C LEU A 441 -32.22 12.18 -6.74
N LYS A 442 -31.64 10.98 -6.53
CA LYS A 442 -31.80 9.80 -7.40
C LYS A 442 -31.58 10.15 -8.88
N PRO A 443 -30.38 10.67 -9.23
CA PRO A 443 -30.14 11.18 -10.57
C PRO A 443 -30.31 10.08 -11.61
N THR A 444 -31.01 10.43 -12.70
CA THR A 444 -31.27 9.54 -13.83
C THR A 444 -30.30 9.78 -14.97
N ILE A 445 -29.85 11.02 -15.16
CA ILE A 445 -28.84 11.40 -16.16
C ILE A 445 -27.69 12.10 -15.45
N CYS A 446 -26.51 11.49 -15.56
CA CYS A 446 -25.25 12.06 -15.09
C CYS A 446 -24.35 12.35 -16.29
N LEU A 447 -23.64 13.46 -16.25
CA LEU A 447 -22.74 13.88 -17.31
C LEU A 447 -21.41 14.36 -16.71
N GLU A 448 -20.32 13.70 -17.10
CA GLU A 448 -18.96 14.22 -16.92
C GLU A 448 -18.47 14.85 -18.22
N ILE A 449 -17.93 16.06 -18.13
CA ILE A 449 -17.28 16.77 -19.24
C ILE A 449 -15.76 16.75 -19.01
N GLY A 450 -15.00 16.30 -20.01
CA GLY A 450 -13.55 16.13 -19.92
C GLY A 450 -13.17 14.89 -19.11
N CYS A 451 -13.69 13.72 -19.47
CA CYS A 451 -13.60 12.53 -18.62
C CYS A 451 -12.17 11.98 -18.46
N GLY A 452 -11.24 12.26 -19.38
CA GLY A 452 -9.84 11.84 -19.24
C GLY A 452 -9.69 10.33 -19.05
N SER A 453 -9.30 9.92 -17.83
CA SER A 453 -9.18 8.50 -17.45
C SER A 453 -10.52 7.84 -17.09
N GLY A 454 -11.56 8.62 -16.85
CA GLY A 454 -12.87 8.16 -16.40
C GLY A 454 -12.99 7.95 -14.89
N VAL A 455 -11.99 8.38 -14.10
CA VAL A 455 -11.96 8.19 -12.64
C VAL A 455 -13.22 8.72 -11.94
N ILE A 456 -13.70 9.90 -12.33
CA ILE A 456 -14.87 10.53 -11.71
C ILE A 456 -16.16 9.85 -12.19
N ALA A 457 -16.38 9.72 -13.50
CA ALA A 457 -17.57 9.02 -14.03
C ALA A 457 -17.69 7.60 -13.48
N CYS A 458 -16.59 6.83 -13.45
CA CYS A 458 -16.63 5.45 -12.94
C CYS A 458 -17.00 5.41 -11.45
N SER A 459 -16.36 6.27 -10.63
CA SER A 459 -16.60 6.32 -9.18
C SER A 459 -18.04 6.71 -8.84
N VAL A 460 -18.57 7.71 -9.55
CA VAL A 460 -19.96 8.15 -9.38
C VAL A 460 -20.92 7.07 -9.87
N ALA A 461 -20.73 6.54 -11.07
CA ALA A 461 -21.60 5.53 -11.67
C ALA A 461 -21.76 4.29 -10.79
N ASN A 462 -20.66 3.82 -10.19
CA ASN A 462 -20.65 2.68 -9.29
C ASN A 462 -21.54 2.90 -8.04
N SER A 463 -21.63 4.14 -7.59
CA SER A 463 -22.34 4.50 -6.37
C SER A 463 -23.84 4.80 -6.63
N LEU A 464 -24.25 5.00 -7.89
CA LEU A 464 -25.64 5.31 -8.25
C LEU A 464 -26.59 4.10 -8.21
N GLN A 465 -27.89 4.37 -8.02
CA GLN A 465 -28.96 3.37 -8.07
C GLN A 465 -29.14 2.81 -9.50
N SER A 466 -29.73 1.61 -9.64
CA SER A 466 -30.03 0.99 -10.94
C SER A 466 -30.90 1.90 -11.83
N GLY A 467 -30.52 2.04 -13.11
CA GLY A 467 -31.28 2.81 -14.11
C GLY A 467 -30.72 4.19 -14.47
N ALA A 468 -29.66 4.66 -13.79
CA ALA A 468 -28.98 5.89 -14.20
C ALA A 468 -28.16 5.71 -15.49
N VAL A 469 -28.18 6.73 -16.35
CA VAL A 469 -27.38 6.85 -17.57
C VAL A 469 -26.22 7.80 -17.30
N VAL A 470 -25.00 7.35 -17.61
CA VAL A 470 -23.78 8.13 -17.38
C VAL A 470 -23.15 8.46 -18.72
N PHE A 471 -23.23 9.74 -19.10
CA PHE A 471 -22.52 10.31 -20.23
C PHE A 471 -21.14 10.77 -19.77
N ALA A 472 -20.11 10.45 -20.56
CA ALA A 472 -18.76 10.93 -20.34
C ALA A 472 -18.24 11.47 -21.67
N THR A 473 -17.97 12.78 -21.73
CA THR A 473 -17.49 13.42 -22.95
C THR A 473 -16.02 13.81 -22.82
N ASP A 474 -15.26 13.68 -23.89
CA ASP A 474 -13.90 14.22 -23.99
C ASP A 474 -13.60 14.58 -25.44
N ILE A 475 -12.74 15.59 -25.67
CA ILE A 475 -12.29 15.95 -27.02
C ILE A 475 -11.27 14.92 -27.55
N SER A 476 -10.55 14.24 -26.65
CA SER A 476 -9.56 13.22 -26.98
C SER A 476 -10.22 11.85 -27.17
N GLN A 477 -10.05 11.28 -28.37
CA GLN A 477 -10.46 9.90 -28.65
C GLN A 477 -9.81 8.89 -27.70
N VAL A 478 -8.54 9.11 -27.33
CA VAL A 478 -7.80 8.22 -26.44
C VAL A 478 -8.37 8.25 -25.02
N ALA A 479 -8.77 9.42 -24.53
CA ALA A 479 -9.42 9.57 -23.22
C ALA A 479 -10.78 8.84 -23.17
N VAL A 480 -11.60 8.98 -24.22
CA VAL A 480 -12.89 8.30 -24.32
C VAL A 480 -12.73 6.77 -24.37
N GLU A 481 -11.75 6.27 -25.11
CA GLU A 481 -11.42 4.84 -25.16
C GLU A 481 -10.93 4.32 -23.80
N LEU A 482 -10.03 5.05 -23.14
CA LEU A 482 -9.52 4.68 -21.82
C LEU A 482 -10.65 4.67 -20.77
N THR A 483 -11.49 5.70 -20.77
CA THR A 483 -12.67 5.78 -19.91
C THR A 483 -13.60 4.60 -20.14
N LYS A 484 -13.84 4.20 -21.40
CA LYS A 484 -14.62 3.02 -21.74
C LYS A 484 -14.00 1.73 -21.22
N VAL A 485 -12.70 1.54 -21.42
CA VAL A 485 -11.97 0.38 -20.89
C VAL A 485 -12.09 0.35 -19.36
N ASN A 486 -11.91 1.47 -18.68
CA ASN A 486 -12.03 1.53 -17.22
C ASN A 486 -13.46 1.26 -16.75
N PHE A 487 -14.47 1.73 -17.45
CA PHE A 487 -15.87 1.44 -17.13
C PHE A 487 -16.19 -0.05 -17.27
N GLU A 488 -15.72 -0.69 -18.35
CA GLU A 488 -15.86 -2.13 -18.60
C GLU A 488 -15.09 -2.96 -17.57
N GLN A 489 -13.85 -2.56 -17.24
CA GLN A 489 -13.02 -3.25 -16.24
C GLN A 489 -13.59 -3.16 -14.82
N ASN A 490 -14.28 -2.08 -14.49
CA ASN A 490 -14.92 -1.89 -13.18
C ASN A 490 -16.31 -2.55 -13.09
N ASN A 491 -16.77 -3.28 -14.12
CA ASN A 491 -18.05 -4.01 -14.15
C ASN A 491 -19.26 -3.16 -13.72
N ILE A 492 -19.29 -1.88 -14.09
CA ILE A 492 -20.32 -0.96 -13.62
C ILE A 492 -21.64 -1.26 -14.33
N ASP A 493 -22.63 -1.72 -13.56
CA ASP A 493 -23.99 -2.03 -14.05
C ASP A 493 -24.84 -0.76 -14.20
N LYS A 494 -24.44 0.08 -15.17
CA LYS A 494 -25.13 1.31 -15.58
C LYS A 494 -25.05 1.46 -17.09
N ILE A 495 -25.99 2.23 -17.64
CA ILE A 495 -25.93 2.58 -19.06
C ILE A 495 -24.84 3.64 -19.23
N PHE A 496 -23.72 3.25 -19.82
CA PHE A 496 -22.58 4.13 -20.03
C PHE A 496 -22.48 4.59 -21.48
N CYS A 497 -22.29 5.89 -21.66
CA CYS A 497 -22.26 6.56 -22.95
C CYS A 497 -20.98 7.41 -23.07
N PRO A 498 -19.83 6.79 -23.40
CA PRO A 498 -18.60 7.51 -23.70
C PRO A 498 -18.72 8.15 -25.10
N VAL A 499 -18.48 9.46 -25.22
CA VAL A 499 -18.68 10.21 -26.47
C VAL A 499 -17.51 11.15 -26.73
N VAL A 500 -16.86 11.03 -27.88
CA VAL A 500 -15.89 12.03 -28.32
C VAL A 500 -16.63 13.29 -28.75
N ALA A 501 -16.38 14.40 -28.04
CA ALA A 501 -17.08 15.65 -28.22
C ALA A 501 -16.27 16.85 -27.73
N ASP A 502 -16.36 17.96 -28.46
CA ASP A 502 -16.01 19.26 -27.89
C ASP A 502 -17.09 19.66 -26.89
N LEU A 503 -16.75 19.50 -25.61
CA LEU A 503 -17.63 19.67 -24.46
C LEU A 503 -18.88 18.79 -24.57
N ILE A 504 -20.00 19.39 -24.95
CA ILE A 504 -21.31 18.74 -25.04
C ILE A 504 -22.00 19.01 -26.37
N SER A 505 -21.31 19.64 -27.32
CA SER A 505 -21.87 20.14 -28.57
C SER A 505 -22.77 19.12 -29.31
N PRO A 506 -22.40 17.82 -29.49
CA PRO A 506 -23.25 16.85 -30.16
C PRO A 506 -24.43 16.35 -29.33
N LEU A 507 -24.44 16.62 -28.02
CA LEU A 507 -25.47 16.16 -27.08
C LEU A 507 -26.38 17.30 -26.59
N TYR A 508 -26.02 18.57 -26.87
CA TYR A 508 -26.67 19.76 -26.31
C TYR A 508 -28.20 19.71 -26.41
N ASP A 509 -28.75 19.59 -27.62
CA ASP A 509 -30.21 19.59 -27.84
C ASP A 509 -30.91 18.38 -27.20
N ARG A 510 -30.19 17.26 -27.02
CA ARG A 510 -30.75 16.02 -26.43
C ARG A 510 -30.72 16.03 -24.91
N LEU A 511 -29.89 16.87 -24.31
CA LEU A 511 -29.69 16.97 -22.86
C LEU A 511 -30.35 18.23 -22.26
N LEU A 512 -31.20 18.91 -23.03
CA LEU A 512 -31.89 20.12 -22.56
C LEU A 512 -32.76 19.82 -21.33
N ASN A 513 -32.48 20.52 -20.24
CA ASN A 513 -33.15 20.46 -18.94
C ASN A 513 -33.24 19.05 -18.34
N SER A 514 -32.28 18.17 -18.65
CA SER A 514 -32.36 16.76 -18.27
C SER A 514 -31.20 16.28 -17.43
N VAL A 515 -30.12 17.04 -17.27
CA VAL A 515 -28.92 16.60 -16.53
C VAL A 515 -29.14 16.79 -15.02
N ASP A 516 -29.22 15.69 -14.29
CA ASP A 516 -29.42 15.70 -12.84
C ASP A 516 -28.10 15.87 -12.07
N LEU A 517 -26.99 15.40 -12.63
CA LEU A 517 -25.66 15.55 -12.05
C LEU A 517 -24.65 15.88 -13.15
N LEU A 518 -24.11 17.10 -13.12
CA LEU A 518 -23.06 17.59 -14.02
C LEU A 518 -21.74 17.67 -13.26
N LEU A 519 -20.71 17.03 -13.79
CA LEU A 519 -19.36 16.97 -13.22
C LEU A 519 -18.38 17.58 -14.23
N PHE A 520 -17.55 18.52 -13.78
CA PHE A 520 -16.62 19.20 -14.68
C PHE A 520 -15.29 19.52 -14.00
N ASN A 521 -14.22 18.89 -14.49
CA ASN A 521 -12.84 19.25 -14.16
C ASN A 521 -12.17 19.86 -15.41
N PRO A 522 -12.38 21.15 -15.69
CA PRO A 522 -11.85 21.80 -16.90
C PRO A 522 -10.33 22.04 -16.85
N PRO A 523 -9.69 22.37 -17.98
CA PRO A 523 -8.40 23.02 -17.97
C PRO A 523 -8.51 24.45 -17.41
N TYR A 524 -8.39 24.59 -16.09
CA TYR A 524 -8.65 25.84 -15.36
C TYR A 524 -7.40 26.72 -15.15
N ILE A 525 -6.20 26.25 -15.50
CA ILE A 525 -4.96 26.99 -15.25
C ILE A 525 -4.72 28.02 -16.37
N PRO A 526 -4.41 29.29 -16.04
CA PRO A 526 -4.02 30.32 -17.02
C PRO A 526 -2.81 29.90 -17.87
N ARG A 527 -2.88 30.11 -19.18
CA ARG A 527 -1.77 29.84 -20.10
C ARG A 527 -0.75 30.99 -20.07
N LEU A 528 0.38 30.78 -19.40
CA LEU A 528 1.48 31.76 -19.29
C LEU A 528 2.37 31.76 -20.55
N SER A 529 3.07 32.88 -20.83
CA SER A 529 3.87 33.10 -22.06
C SER A 529 5.06 32.17 -22.27
N ASP A 530 5.48 31.45 -21.22
CA ASP A 530 6.70 30.64 -21.21
C ASP A 530 6.39 29.13 -21.40
N PHE A 531 5.14 28.79 -21.71
CA PHE A 531 4.72 27.40 -21.96
C PHE A 531 5.17 26.92 -23.35
N ASP A 532 5.72 25.70 -23.38
CA ASP A 532 6.12 25.03 -24.62
C ASP A 532 4.86 24.50 -25.34
N ASP A 533 4.47 25.17 -26.44
CA ASP A 533 3.31 24.81 -27.26
C ASP A 533 3.42 23.44 -27.96
N THR A 534 4.54 22.73 -27.78
CA THR A 534 4.76 21.40 -28.38
C THR A 534 4.31 20.22 -27.50
N ASP A 535 3.96 20.44 -26.23
CA ASP A 535 3.46 19.39 -25.33
C ASP A 535 1.93 19.31 -25.32
N GLU A 536 1.37 18.34 -26.04
CA GLU A 536 -0.08 18.09 -26.14
C GLU A 536 -0.73 17.78 -24.76
N LEU A 537 0.02 17.21 -23.79
CA LEU A 537 -0.53 16.93 -22.46
C LEU A 537 -0.77 18.20 -21.66
N SER A 538 0.10 19.20 -21.76
CA SER A 538 0.00 20.44 -21.00
C SER A 538 -1.35 21.15 -21.23
N SER A 539 -1.88 21.06 -22.45
CA SER A 539 -3.16 21.63 -22.86
C SER A 539 -4.36 21.04 -22.10
N THR A 540 -4.20 19.89 -21.43
CA THR A 540 -5.28 19.24 -20.66
C THR A 540 -5.58 19.92 -19.31
N TRP A 541 -4.64 20.68 -18.74
CA TRP A 541 -4.86 21.50 -17.53
C TRP A 541 -4.67 23.01 -17.74
N CYS A 542 -3.91 23.45 -18.76
CA CYS A 542 -3.71 24.87 -19.10
C CYS A 542 -4.36 25.35 -20.42
N GLY A 543 -5.27 24.55 -20.98
CA GLY A 543 -6.00 24.84 -22.23
C GLY A 543 -7.13 25.87 -22.15
N GLY A 544 -7.35 26.53 -21.00
CA GLY A 544 -8.46 27.48 -20.80
C GLY A 544 -8.24 28.90 -21.34
N GLY A 545 -7.28 29.11 -22.23
CA GLY A 545 -6.88 30.44 -22.70
C GLY A 545 -6.02 31.23 -21.70
N PRO A 546 -5.68 32.50 -21.98
CA PRO A 546 -4.77 33.30 -21.15
C PRO A 546 -5.21 33.48 -19.69
N GLU A 547 -6.52 33.42 -19.44
CA GLU A 547 -7.11 33.53 -18.10
C GLU A 547 -7.52 32.18 -17.50
N GLY A 548 -7.39 31.07 -18.23
CA GLY A 548 -7.86 29.75 -17.78
C GLY A 548 -9.38 29.61 -17.72
N THR A 549 -10.14 30.52 -18.35
CA THR A 549 -11.63 30.58 -18.23
C THR A 549 -12.40 30.31 -19.52
N ASP A 550 -11.76 30.18 -20.69
CA ASP A 550 -12.43 30.10 -21.99
C ASP A 550 -13.43 28.94 -22.06
N VAL A 551 -13.01 27.76 -21.60
CA VAL A 551 -13.85 26.56 -21.57
C VAL A 551 -14.95 26.68 -20.52
N LEU A 552 -14.63 27.24 -19.34
CA LEU A 552 -15.60 27.49 -18.27
C LEU A 552 -16.71 28.43 -18.73
N ARG A 553 -16.37 29.51 -19.44
CA ARG A 553 -17.34 30.49 -20.00
C ARG A 553 -18.36 29.81 -20.91
N ARG A 554 -17.90 28.90 -21.79
CA ARG A 554 -18.78 28.15 -22.72
C ARG A 554 -19.81 27.30 -21.98
N ILE A 555 -19.40 26.58 -20.94
CA ILE A 555 -20.31 25.75 -20.13
C ILE A 555 -21.23 26.60 -19.25
N ILE A 556 -20.71 27.60 -18.54
CA ILE A 556 -21.49 28.46 -17.65
C ILE A 556 -22.61 29.18 -18.41
N PHE A 557 -22.35 29.63 -19.64
CA PHE A 557 -23.37 30.26 -20.48
C PHE A 557 -24.54 29.31 -20.81
N GLN A 558 -24.26 28.02 -20.96
CA GLN A 558 -25.23 27.00 -21.36
C GLN A 558 -25.86 26.25 -20.17
N LEU A 559 -25.28 26.35 -18.98
CA LEU A 559 -25.61 25.56 -17.79
C LEU A 559 -27.11 25.57 -17.43
N HIS A 560 -27.75 26.75 -17.54
CA HIS A 560 -29.17 26.95 -17.23
C HIS A 560 -30.13 26.16 -18.13
N ASN A 561 -29.68 25.75 -19.33
CA ASN A 561 -30.46 24.95 -20.26
C ASN A 561 -30.15 23.45 -20.18
N LEU A 562 -29.12 23.06 -19.41
CA LEU A 562 -28.67 21.67 -19.31
C LEU A 562 -29.19 20.99 -18.05
N LEU A 563 -29.05 21.66 -16.91
CA LEU A 563 -29.43 21.10 -15.62
C LEU A 563 -30.94 20.88 -15.55
N SER A 564 -31.34 19.75 -14.96
CA SER A 564 -32.73 19.54 -14.57
C SER A 564 -33.13 20.49 -13.46
N ASP A 565 -34.42 20.55 -13.15
CA ASP A 565 -34.99 21.41 -12.11
C ASP A 565 -34.31 21.29 -10.73
N ASN A 566 -33.73 20.12 -10.42
CA ASN A 566 -33.02 19.84 -9.18
C ASN A 566 -31.55 19.44 -9.43
N GLY A 567 -31.04 19.72 -10.63
CA GLY A 567 -29.72 19.31 -11.07
C GLY A 567 -28.60 19.91 -10.22
N LEU A 568 -27.56 19.12 -9.99
CA LEU A 568 -26.36 19.56 -9.28
C LEU A 568 -25.20 19.71 -10.25
N PHE A 569 -24.41 20.77 -10.05
CA PHE A 569 -23.19 21.02 -10.82
C PHE A 569 -21.98 21.10 -9.89
N TYR A 570 -21.01 20.24 -10.12
CA TYR A 570 -19.71 20.25 -9.44
C TYR A 570 -18.63 20.68 -10.42
N LEU A 571 -17.82 21.65 -10.01
CA LEU A 571 -16.79 22.30 -10.80
C LEU A 571 -15.50 22.39 -10.01
N VAL A 572 -14.38 21.99 -10.62
CA VAL A 572 -13.05 22.35 -10.13
C VAL A 572 -12.64 23.71 -10.72
N ALA A 573 -12.13 24.60 -9.87
CA ALA A 573 -11.64 25.91 -10.25
C ALA A 573 -10.63 26.43 -9.23
N ILE A 574 -9.79 27.36 -9.67
CA ILE A 574 -8.87 28.14 -8.81
C ILE A 574 -9.41 29.55 -8.57
N GLU A 575 -8.81 30.25 -7.60
CA GLU A 575 -9.22 31.58 -7.16
C GLU A 575 -9.16 32.60 -8.33
N GLU A 576 -8.14 32.46 -9.17
CA GLU A 576 -7.85 33.25 -10.36
C GLU A 576 -8.96 33.15 -11.43
N ASN A 577 -9.72 32.05 -11.47
CA ASN A 577 -10.81 31.92 -12.45
C ASN A 577 -11.99 32.85 -12.17
N ASN A 578 -12.09 33.41 -10.95
CA ASN A 578 -13.14 34.34 -10.53
C ASN A 578 -14.55 33.84 -10.92
N ILE A 579 -14.93 32.69 -10.36
CA ILE A 579 -16.22 32.03 -10.66
C ILE A 579 -17.41 32.97 -10.43
N GLU A 580 -17.36 33.84 -9.42
CA GLU A 580 -18.42 34.81 -9.15
C GLU A 580 -18.64 35.77 -10.33
N ALA A 581 -17.56 36.25 -10.95
CA ALA A 581 -17.65 37.08 -12.15
C ALA A 581 -18.20 36.29 -13.35
N LEU A 582 -17.77 35.04 -13.55
CA LEU A 582 -18.27 34.20 -14.64
C LEU A 582 -19.77 33.90 -14.50
N LEU A 583 -20.25 33.66 -13.29
CA LEU A 583 -21.67 33.44 -13.02
C LEU A 583 -22.52 34.69 -13.28
N LYS A 584 -21.97 35.88 -13.01
CA LYS A 584 -22.64 37.16 -13.34
C LYS A 584 -22.85 37.34 -14.84
N LEU A 585 -22.08 36.66 -15.69
CA LEU A 585 -22.28 36.67 -17.15
C LEU A 585 -23.56 35.92 -17.56
N ASN A 586 -24.11 35.06 -16.70
CA ASN A 586 -25.36 34.36 -16.94
C ASN A 586 -26.45 34.81 -15.95
N ALA A 587 -27.27 35.76 -16.38
CA ALA A 587 -28.34 36.35 -15.56
C ALA A 587 -29.35 35.32 -15.02
N HIS A 588 -29.49 34.15 -15.65
CA HIS A 588 -30.36 33.07 -15.20
C HIS A 588 -29.82 32.34 -13.96
N LEU A 589 -28.53 32.49 -13.64
CA LEU A 589 -27.88 31.88 -12.48
C LEU A 589 -27.82 32.82 -11.25
N LEU A 590 -28.25 34.08 -11.39
CA LEU A 590 -28.23 35.08 -10.32
C LEU A 590 -29.52 35.08 -9.47
N GLY A 591 -29.44 34.61 -8.23
CA GLY A 591 -30.29 35.08 -7.12
C GLY A 591 -31.80 34.72 -7.11
N LYS A 592 -32.30 33.82 -7.97
CA LYS A 592 -33.69 33.32 -7.90
C LYS A 592 -33.76 31.79 -7.94
N GLY A 593 -34.25 31.16 -6.87
CA GLY A 593 -34.87 29.82 -6.81
C GLY A 593 -34.17 28.58 -7.43
N LYS A 594 -34.12 27.49 -6.66
CA LYS A 594 -33.61 26.12 -6.95
C LYS A 594 -32.09 25.92 -7.09
N ASN A 595 -31.33 26.87 -7.62
CA ASN A 595 -29.86 26.76 -7.73
C ASN A 595 -29.14 27.52 -6.59
N LYS A 596 -29.14 26.93 -5.37
CA LYS A 596 -28.26 27.40 -4.29
C LYS A 596 -26.86 26.82 -4.50
N MET A 597 -25.91 27.69 -4.81
CA MET A 597 -24.50 27.32 -4.89
C MET A 597 -23.89 27.30 -3.49
N ALA A 598 -23.28 26.18 -3.12
CA ALA A 598 -22.43 26.08 -1.94
C ALA A 598 -21.01 25.84 -2.46
N SER A 599 -20.09 26.78 -2.26
CA SER A 599 -18.67 26.53 -2.48
C SER A 599 -18.09 25.93 -1.20
N ARG A 600 -17.46 24.76 -1.31
CA ARG A 600 -16.60 24.20 -0.27
C ARG A 600 -15.18 24.23 -0.81
N SER A 601 -14.27 24.89 -0.09
CA SER A 601 -12.83 24.84 -0.33
C SER A 601 -12.19 23.94 0.71
N THR A 602 -11.71 22.77 0.34
CA THR A 602 -10.81 21.98 1.19
C THR A 602 -9.44 22.65 1.14
N LYS A 603 -9.01 23.26 2.25
CA LYS A 603 -7.70 23.93 2.35
C LYS A 603 -6.76 23.02 3.14
N PHE A 604 -5.68 22.58 2.51
CA PHE A 604 -4.62 21.84 3.20
C PHE A 604 -3.81 22.79 4.10
N HIS A 605 -3.52 22.34 5.33
CA HIS A 605 -2.71 23.07 6.29
C HIS A 605 -1.28 22.53 6.28
N PHE A 606 -0.43 23.10 5.43
CA PHE A 606 0.99 22.75 5.37
C PHE A 606 1.76 23.44 6.49
N VAL A 607 2.72 22.72 7.08
CA VAL A 607 3.48 23.14 8.24
C VAL A 607 4.98 23.02 8.00
N GLU A 608 5.74 24.06 8.34
CA GLU A 608 7.20 24.08 8.40
C GLU A 608 7.63 24.37 9.84
N LEU A 609 8.43 23.50 10.47
CA LEU A 609 8.79 23.60 11.88
C LEU A 609 10.28 23.89 12.14
N ASN A 610 11.10 24.09 11.10
CA ASN A 610 12.54 24.23 11.27
C ASN A 610 13.20 25.24 10.31
N ILE A 611 12.91 26.53 10.48
CA ILE A 611 13.69 27.61 9.86
C ILE A 611 14.73 28.10 10.88
N VAL A 612 16.01 27.89 10.61
CA VAL A 612 17.08 28.10 11.59
C VAL A 612 17.51 29.58 11.63
N ARG A 613 17.42 30.18 12.82
CA ARG A 613 17.97 31.50 13.13
C ARG A 613 19.42 31.36 13.61
N ARG A 614 20.37 31.87 12.82
CA ARG A 614 21.75 32.05 13.23
C ARG A 614 21.91 33.31 14.08
N LEU A 615 22.42 33.16 15.31
CA LEU A 615 22.51 34.25 16.29
C LEU A 615 23.60 35.27 15.95
N ASP A 616 24.58 34.87 15.15
CA ASP A 616 25.66 35.69 14.60
C ASP A 616 25.25 36.47 13.34
N GLU A 617 24.07 36.19 12.78
CA GLU A 617 23.57 36.85 11.57
C GLU A 617 22.46 37.87 11.84
N ASN A 618 22.22 38.72 10.84
CA ASN A 618 21.16 39.70 10.90
C ASN A 618 19.77 39.02 10.87
N GLU A 619 18.88 39.42 11.79
CA GLU A 619 17.50 38.92 11.86
C GLU A 619 16.73 39.07 10.54
N LYS A 620 17.13 40.00 9.67
CA LYS A 620 16.54 40.15 8.32
C LYS A 620 16.57 38.86 7.49
N HIS A 621 17.59 38.00 7.65
CA HIS A 621 17.67 36.75 6.89
C HIS A 621 16.55 35.78 7.28
N VAL A 622 16.36 35.53 8.57
CA VAL A 622 15.29 34.63 9.05
C VAL A 622 13.91 35.22 8.79
N VAL A 623 13.75 36.55 8.91
CA VAL A 623 12.51 37.25 8.57
C VAL A 623 12.17 37.06 7.09
N SER A 624 13.16 37.17 6.20
CA SER A 624 12.97 36.91 4.77
C SER A 624 12.62 35.45 4.46
N ALA A 625 13.20 34.50 5.18
CA ALA A 625 12.91 33.08 5.00
C ALA A 625 11.48 32.74 5.44
N VAL A 626 11.02 33.27 6.59
CA VAL A 626 9.63 33.11 7.04
C VAL A 626 8.66 33.75 6.06
N LYS A 627 8.96 34.96 5.58
CA LYS A 627 8.14 35.63 4.56
C LYS A 627 8.01 34.77 3.30
N TYR A 628 9.12 34.26 2.78
CA TYR A 628 9.14 33.36 1.62
C TYR A 628 8.31 32.08 1.85
N ALA A 629 8.44 31.46 3.03
CA ALA A 629 7.68 30.26 3.38
C ALA A 629 6.16 30.49 3.35
N VAL A 630 5.69 31.64 3.84
CA VAL A 630 4.26 31.94 3.94
C VAL A 630 3.70 32.48 2.63
N GLU A 631 4.34 33.46 2.02
CA GLU A 631 3.81 34.17 0.85
C GLU A 631 4.03 33.40 -0.45
N GLU A 632 5.22 32.80 -0.63
CA GLU A 632 5.61 32.17 -1.89
C GLU A 632 5.37 30.67 -1.88
N LEU A 633 5.67 29.99 -0.76
CA LEU A 633 5.53 28.52 -0.66
C LEU A 633 4.19 28.06 -0.08
N GLY A 634 3.40 28.94 0.52
CA GLY A 634 2.05 28.65 1.01
C GLY A 634 1.99 27.85 2.33
N TYR A 635 3.02 27.89 3.16
CA TYR A 635 2.95 27.29 4.50
C TYR A 635 2.02 28.08 5.42
N THR A 636 1.12 27.37 6.11
CA THR A 636 0.10 27.98 7.00
C THR A 636 0.50 27.98 8.48
N SER A 637 1.57 27.29 8.82
CA SER A 637 2.18 27.30 10.15
C SER A 637 3.69 27.20 10.01
N VAL A 638 4.41 28.13 10.62
CA VAL A 638 5.88 28.24 10.49
C VAL A 638 6.51 28.39 11.86
N ALA A 639 7.60 27.64 12.13
CA ALA A 639 8.41 27.81 13.33
C ALA A 639 9.85 28.25 13.04
N VAL A 640 10.31 29.26 13.78
CA VAL A 640 11.72 29.69 13.78
C VAL A 640 12.47 28.97 14.89
N ASN A 641 13.50 28.24 14.51
CA ASN A 641 14.33 27.41 15.36
C ASN A 641 15.62 28.14 15.78
N VAL A 642 16.01 27.99 17.05
CA VAL A 642 17.36 28.29 17.54
C VAL A 642 18.02 26.98 17.96
N GLU A 643 19.24 26.71 17.48
CA GLU A 643 19.98 25.50 17.83
C GLU A 643 21.08 25.82 18.85
N LEU A 644 21.13 25.07 19.96
CA LEU A 644 22.19 25.16 20.97
C LEU A 644 22.80 23.78 21.23
N SER A 645 24.12 23.73 21.36
CA SER A 645 24.86 22.52 21.74
C SER A 645 25.35 22.65 23.18
N ALA A 646 24.82 21.80 24.05
CA ALA A 646 25.06 21.81 25.49
C ALA A 646 25.77 20.49 25.87
N THR A 647 27.04 20.38 25.49
CA THR A 647 27.83 19.16 25.69
C THR A 647 28.75 19.21 26.93
N ASN A 648 29.18 20.40 27.36
CA ASN A 648 30.11 20.55 28.50
C ASN A 648 29.95 21.87 29.30
N ASP A 649 29.00 22.74 28.94
CA ASP A 649 28.89 24.08 29.53
C ASP A 649 27.62 24.20 30.39
N THR A 650 27.82 24.36 31.70
CA THR A 650 26.73 24.51 32.68
C THR A 650 26.15 25.94 32.71
N ASP A 651 26.82 26.91 32.08
CA ASP A 651 26.41 28.32 32.02
C ASP A 651 25.86 28.70 30.62
N LEU A 652 25.17 27.76 29.95
CA LEU A 652 24.58 27.98 28.64
C LEU A 652 23.52 29.10 28.68
N GLN A 653 23.85 30.27 28.13
CA GLN A 653 22.89 31.36 27.97
C GLN A 653 21.90 31.05 26.84
N VAL A 654 20.66 30.74 27.21
CA VAL A 654 19.57 30.53 26.24
C VAL A 654 19.05 31.90 25.78
N PRO A 655 19.06 32.19 24.47
CA PRO A 655 18.58 33.46 23.94
C PRO A 655 17.06 33.57 24.06
N GLU A 656 16.55 34.80 24.07
CA GLU A 656 15.10 35.04 24.02
C GLU A 656 14.53 34.65 22.64
N PRO A 657 13.29 34.12 22.59
CA PRO A 657 12.60 33.85 21.34
C PRO A 657 12.50 35.10 20.44
N LEU A 658 12.51 34.90 19.13
CA LEU A 658 12.43 36.00 18.17
C LEU A 658 11.08 36.73 18.28
N LEU A 659 11.13 38.02 18.65
CA LEU A 659 9.97 38.89 18.75
C LEU A 659 9.89 39.80 17.51
N VAL A 660 9.05 39.41 16.55
CA VAL A 660 8.80 40.18 15.33
C VAL A 660 7.30 40.45 15.21
N ASP A 661 6.95 41.69 14.87
CA ASP A 661 5.57 42.04 14.52
C ASP A 661 5.28 41.56 13.09
N TRP A 662 4.92 40.28 12.99
CA TRP A 662 4.68 39.61 11.71
C TRP A 662 3.56 40.24 10.88
N SER A 663 2.64 40.98 11.51
CA SER A 663 1.55 41.69 10.82
C SER A 663 2.04 42.80 9.87
N LYS A 664 3.28 43.28 10.05
CA LYS A 664 3.92 44.30 9.22
C LYS A 664 4.92 43.74 8.22
N VAL A 665 5.21 42.44 8.30
CA VAL A 665 6.24 41.77 7.48
C VAL A 665 5.58 40.96 6.37
N VAL A 666 4.53 40.24 6.74
CA VAL A 666 3.77 39.36 5.84
C VAL A 666 2.47 40.07 5.48
N GLU A 667 2.36 40.54 4.25
CA GLU A 667 1.23 41.35 3.77
C GLU A 667 0.33 40.52 2.84
N GLY A 668 -0.99 40.62 3.00
CA GLY A 668 -1.95 39.98 2.07
C GLY A 668 -2.02 38.45 2.13
N SER A 669 -1.29 37.78 3.03
CA SER A 669 -1.31 36.32 3.17
C SER A 669 -2.61 35.78 3.78
N LYS A 670 -2.99 34.55 3.40
CA LYS A 670 -4.03 33.75 4.07
C LYS A 670 -3.69 33.60 5.57
N PRO A 671 -4.69 33.34 6.46
CA PRO A 671 -4.43 33.20 7.90
C PRO A 671 -3.37 32.12 8.17
N TRP A 672 -2.28 32.52 8.83
CA TRP A 672 -1.17 31.63 9.18
C TRP A 672 -0.80 31.78 10.66
N ARG A 673 0.04 30.87 11.16
CA ARG A 673 0.48 30.87 12.57
C ARG A 673 2.00 30.81 12.68
N PHE A 674 2.53 31.64 13.55
CA PHE A 674 3.95 31.66 13.89
C PHE A 674 4.20 30.91 15.20
N TYR A 675 5.30 30.17 15.25
CA TYR A 675 5.79 29.49 16.44
C TYR A 675 7.30 29.73 16.62
N THR A 676 7.76 29.56 17.84
CA THR A 676 9.17 29.61 18.22
C THR A 676 9.64 28.23 18.64
N ARG A 677 10.79 27.79 18.14
CA ARG A 677 11.37 26.48 18.44
C ARG A 677 12.77 26.64 19.02
N LEU A 678 13.10 25.82 20.01
CA LEU A 678 14.45 25.64 20.52
C LEU A 678 14.87 24.19 20.30
N THR A 679 16.02 23.97 19.68
CA THR A 679 16.62 22.65 19.51
C THR A 679 17.86 22.53 20.38
N LEU A 680 17.88 21.56 21.28
CA LEU A 680 18.96 21.31 22.23
C LEU A 680 19.71 20.02 21.87
N THR A 681 21.00 20.13 21.56
CA THR A 681 21.90 18.98 21.44
C THR A 681 22.58 18.73 22.78
N VAL A 682 22.28 17.61 23.43
CA VAL A 682 22.67 17.34 24.83
C VAL A 682 23.20 15.91 24.99
N GLY A 683 24.27 15.76 25.77
CA GLY A 683 24.83 14.45 26.14
C GLY A 683 24.59 14.04 27.59
N ASP A 684 24.21 14.98 28.45
CA ASP A 684 24.07 14.79 29.90
C ASP A 684 22.65 15.06 30.41
N VAL A 685 22.10 14.11 31.19
CA VAL A 685 20.70 14.13 31.65
C VAL A 685 20.47 15.23 32.69
N ASP A 686 21.45 15.49 33.55
CA ASP A 686 21.32 16.53 34.59
C ASP A 686 21.27 17.91 33.96
N LEU A 687 22.08 18.15 32.93
CA LEU A 687 22.03 19.38 32.14
C LEU A 687 20.69 19.57 31.44
N LEU A 688 20.14 18.53 30.78
CA LEU A 688 18.81 18.61 30.16
C LEU A 688 17.72 18.88 31.21
N SER A 689 17.77 18.21 32.36
CA SER A 689 16.84 18.42 33.48
C SER A 689 16.90 19.86 34.04
N SER A 690 18.11 20.44 34.09
CA SER A 690 18.31 21.85 34.48
C SER A 690 17.73 22.82 33.44
N LEU A 691 17.99 22.59 32.15
CA LEU A 691 17.47 23.40 31.05
C LEU A 691 15.93 23.36 30.97
N MET A 692 15.29 22.23 31.27
CA MET A 692 13.83 22.13 31.32
C MET A 692 13.18 22.91 32.46
N LYS A 693 13.98 23.44 33.40
CA LYS A 693 13.53 24.35 34.47
C LYS A 693 13.86 25.81 34.18
N ASN A 694 14.54 26.09 33.08
CA ASN A 694 14.94 27.46 32.72
C ASN A 694 13.74 28.21 32.14
N ASP A 695 13.39 29.35 32.76
CA ASP A 695 12.25 30.17 32.34
C ASP A 695 12.32 30.61 30.88
N THR A 696 13.52 30.88 30.34
CA THR A 696 13.70 31.28 28.95
C THR A 696 13.45 30.12 27.98
N VAL A 697 13.83 28.88 28.35
CA VAL A 697 13.53 27.68 27.54
C VAL A 697 12.02 27.48 27.43
N LEU A 698 11.29 27.64 28.55
CA LEU A 698 9.84 27.48 28.60
C LEU A 698 9.06 28.57 27.85
N LYS A 699 9.70 29.67 27.44
CA LYS A 699 9.07 30.69 26.57
C LYS A 699 8.87 30.20 25.13
N TYR A 700 9.72 29.29 24.67
CA TYR A 700 9.60 28.73 23.32
C TYR A 700 8.28 27.94 23.16
N ASP A 701 7.74 27.87 21.95
CA ASP A 701 6.55 27.07 21.66
C ASP A 701 6.87 25.59 21.56
N ILE A 702 7.96 25.25 20.87
CA ILE A 702 8.36 23.87 20.57
C ILE A 702 9.75 23.64 21.15
N ILE A 703 9.91 22.58 21.94
CA ILE A 703 11.21 22.13 22.43
C ILE A 703 11.59 20.85 21.70
N ALA A 704 12.67 20.91 20.91
CA ALA A 704 13.26 19.79 20.22
C ALA A 704 14.57 19.35 20.88
N VAL A 705 14.84 18.04 20.93
CA VAL A 705 16.08 17.49 21.50
C VAL A 705 16.80 16.63 20.46
N SER A 706 18.10 16.86 20.32
CA SER A 706 19.04 16.00 19.60
C SER A 706 19.84 15.18 20.63
N PRO A 707 19.45 13.93 20.90
CA PRO A 707 20.07 13.11 21.94
C PRO A 707 21.46 12.62 21.51
N LEU A 708 22.49 12.81 22.35
CA LEU A 708 23.84 12.26 22.12
C LEU A 708 24.12 10.98 22.94
N SER A 709 23.18 10.54 23.77
CA SER A 709 23.28 9.28 24.52
C SER A 709 21.90 8.62 24.71
N GLU A 710 21.87 7.30 24.88
CA GLU A 710 20.63 6.56 25.15
C GLU A 710 19.95 7.00 26.45
N ALA A 711 20.74 7.49 27.42
CA ALA A 711 20.23 8.03 28.67
C ALA A 711 19.33 9.25 28.44
N ILE A 712 19.72 10.15 27.52
CA ILE A 712 18.88 11.29 27.11
C ILE A 712 17.61 10.79 26.41
N PHE A 713 17.75 9.80 25.53
CA PHE A 713 16.61 9.23 24.80
C PHE A 713 15.54 8.69 25.76
N ASN A 714 15.98 7.96 26.80
CA ASN A 714 15.09 7.47 27.86
C ASN A 714 14.47 8.59 28.70
N PHE A 715 15.25 9.63 29.03
CA PHE A 715 14.74 10.78 29.78
C PHE A 715 13.63 11.54 29.03
N VAL A 716 13.74 11.64 27.70
CA VAL A 716 12.75 12.35 26.87
C VAL A 716 11.37 11.69 26.89
N PHE A 717 11.27 10.36 27.09
CA PHE A 717 10.00 9.64 27.08
C PHE A 717 9.01 10.15 28.13
N ASP A 718 9.51 10.39 29.34
CA ASP A 718 8.70 10.82 30.48
C ASP A 718 8.66 12.35 30.61
N ASN A 719 9.49 13.06 29.85
CA ASN A 719 9.55 14.51 29.90
C ASN A 719 8.49 15.14 28.98
N LEU A 720 7.42 15.66 29.58
CA LEU A 720 6.33 16.35 28.88
C LEU A 720 6.76 17.67 28.23
N GLU A 721 7.93 18.22 28.60
CA GLU A 721 8.39 19.48 28.04
C GLU A 721 8.94 19.32 26.62
N VAL A 722 9.53 18.17 26.29
CA VAL A 722 10.12 17.88 24.99
C VAL A 722 9.05 17.42 23.99
N ASP A 723 8.93 18.09 22.85
CA ASP A 723 7.88 17.83 21.85
C ASP A 723 8.37 17.01 20.66
N LEU A 724 9.64 17.20 20.27
CA LEU A 724 10.22 16.68 19.02
C LEU A 724 11.62 16.12 19.26
N LEU A 725 11.92 14.97 18.67
CA LEU A 725 13.28 14.45 18.56
C LEU A 725 13.83 14.79 17.17
N THR A 726 15.07 15.23 17.10
CA THR A 726 15.77 15.49 15.83
C THR A 726 17.11 14.77 15.80
N THR A 727 17.61 14.47 14.60
CA THR A 727 18.87 13.77 14.38
C THR A 727 19.67 14.49 13.31
N ASP A 728 21.00 14.44 13.41
CA ASP A 728 21.85 14.97 12.36
C ASP A 728 21.83 14.04 11.14
N MET A 729 21.10 14.44 10.10
CA MET A 729 21.00 13.70 8.84
C MET A 729 22.34 13.52 8.10
N MET A 730 23.35 14.33 8.45
CA MET A 730 24.68 14.29 7.82
C MET A 730 25.68 13.45 8.58
N ASN A 731 25.34 12.97 9.79
CA ASN A 731 26.22 12.19 10.63
C ASN A 731 25.47 10.99 11.24
N ARG A 732 25.68 9.81 10.69
CA ARG A 732 25.05 8.57 11.15
C ARG A 732 25.62 8.05 12.48
N GLU A 733 26.81 8.48 12.88
CA GLU A 733 27.49 8.00 14.10
C GLU A 733 26.79 8.46 15.38
N VAL A 734 26.00 9.55 15.32
CA VAL A 734 25.22 10.04 16.47
C VAL A 734 23.84 9.40 16.59
N TRP A 735 23.52 8.43 15.73
CA TRP A 735 22.24 7.74 15.72
C TRP A 735 22.31 6.45 16.53
N PHE A 736 21.18 6.05 17.10
CA PHE A 736 21.08 4.80 17.85
C PHE A 736 20.66 3.68 16.90
N GLU A 737 21.29 2.50 17.04
CA GLU A 737 20.92 1.34 16.20
C GLU A 737 19.65 0.63 16.69
N ASP A 738 19.20 0.92 17.91
CA ASP A 738 18.03 0.29 18.51
C ASP A 738 16.72 0.93 18.05
N ASP A 739 16.09 0.33 17.04
CA ASP A 739 14.74 0.68 16.53
C ASP A 739 13.68 0.79 17.65
N SER A 740 13.85 0.08 18.76
CA SER A 740 12.87 0.06 19.86
C SER A 740 12.80 1.40 20.60
N LEU A 741 13.91 2.14 20.68
CA LEU A 741 13.97 3.46 21.32
C LEU A 741 13.11 4.46 20.55
N TYR A 742 13.26 4.51 19.23
CA TYR A 742 12.51 5.41 18.36
C TYR A 742 11.00 5.10 18.38
N ARG A 743 10.62 3.81 18.35
CA ARG A 743 9.20 3.42 18.47
C ARG A 743 8.62 3.76 19.84
N LYS A 744 9.40 3.59 20.91
CA LYS A 744 8.99 3.96 22.27
C LYS A 744 8.75 5.47 22.38
N ALA A 745 9.61 6.31 21.78
CA ALA A 745 9.38 7.75 21.68
C ALA A 745 8.02 8.08 21.03
N VAL A 746 7.70 7.45 19.90
CA VAL A 746 6.41 7.66 19.21
C VAL A 746 5.24 7.19 20.06
N HIS A 747 5.36 6.07 20.75
CA HIS A 747 4.33 5.60 21.70
C HIS A 747 4.11 6.56 22.86
N CYS A 748 5.16 7.23 23.33
CA CYS A 748 5.09 8.29 24.33
C CYS A 748 4.61 9.65 23.74
N GLY A 749 4.14 9.67 22.50
CA GLY A 749 3.58 10.85 21.84
C GLY A 749 4.61 11.83 21.30
N LYS A 750 5.88 11.43 21.18
CA LYS A 750 6.95 12.25 20.57
C LYS A 750 6.98 12.04 19.06
N PHE A 751 7.39 13.06 18.32
CA PHE A 751 7.66 12.95 16.89
C PHE A 751 9.16 12.91 16.63
N ILE A 752 9.56 12.38 15.49
CA ILE A 752 10.95 12.31 15.03
C ILE A 752 11.05 13.07 13.71
N GLU A 753 12.01 13.98 13.65
CA GLU A 753 12.25 14.86 12.50
C GLU A 753 13.23 14.24 11.50
N ILE A 754 12.90 14.35 10.21
CA ILE A 754 13.85 14.18 9.10
C ILE A 754 14.01 15.55 8.41
N SER A 755 15.21 16.14 8.53
CA SER A 755 15.52 17.41 7.85
C SER A 755 16.02 17.16 6.43
N TYR A 756 15.36 17.72 5.40
CA TYR A 756 15.66 17.38 4.01
C TYR A 756 16.69 18.29 3.32
N SER A 757 16.91 19.53 3.78
CA SER A 757 17.81 20.47 3.10
C SER A 757 19.23 19.92 2.86
N PRO A 758 19.83 19.08 3.74
CA PRO A 758 21.13 18.48 3.46
C PRO A 758 21.18 17.59 2.19
N ALA A 759 20.07 16.94 1.81
CA ALA A 759 19.97 16.16 0.57
C ALA A 759 19.94 17.03 -0.70
N ILE A 760 19.56 18.30 -0.55
CA ILE A 760 19.47 19.27 -1.64
C ILE A 760 20.84 19.93 -1.87
N LEU A 761 21.53 20.29 -0.80
CA LEU A 761 22.73 21.14 -0.84
C LEU A 761 24.02 20.39 -1.14
N SER A 762 24.14 19.12 -0.72
CA SER A 762 25.37 18.34 -0.89
C SER A 762 25.19 17.25 -1.93
N ALA A 763 25.71 17.45 -3.14
CA ALA A 763 25.70 16.40 -4.18
C ALA A 763 26.50 15.15 -3.76
N GLU A 764 27.56 15.34 -2.97
CA GLU A 764 28.42 14.26 -2.47
C GLU A 764 27.70 13.41 -1.41
N LYS A 765 26.97 14.05 -0.48
CA LYS A 765 26.28 13.37 0.62
C LYS A 765 24.80 13.10 0.35
N LYS A 766 24.27 13.49 -0.81
CA LYS A 766 22.86 13.31 -1.19
C LYS A 766 22.38 11.88 -1.01
N VAL A 767 23.16 10.91 -1.48
CA VAL A 767 22.83 9.48 -1.38
C VAL A 767 22.81 9.01 0.07
N GLU A 768 23.76 9.48 0.88
CA GLU A 768 23.84 9.17 2.32
C GLU A 768 22.62 9.72 3.06
N VAL A 769 22.24 10.98 2.83
CA VAL A 769 21.07 11.60 3.47
C VAL A 769 19.78 10.86 3.10
N PHE A 770 19.59 10.46 1.84
CA PHE A 770 18.43 9.64 1.46
C PHE A 770 18.44 8.26 2.11
N SER A 771 19.62 7.62 2.18
CA SER A 771 19.78 6.34 2.87
C SER A 771 19.44 6.48 4.36
N HIS A 772 19.97 7.49 5.03
CA HIS A 772 19.70 7.79 6.44
C HIS A 772 18.22 8.09 6.67
N GLY A 773 17.59 8.90 5.81
CA GLY A 773 16.18 9.24 5.94
C GLY A 773 15.28 8.03 5.71
N SER A 774 15.62 7.16 4.76
CA SER A 774 14.93 5.89 4.54
C SER A 774 15.10 4.93 5.71
N GLU A 775 16.28 4.88 6.31
CA GLU A 775 16.54 4.07 7.50
C GLU A 775 15.73 4.58 8.69
N LEU A 776 15.75 5.88 8.99
CA LEU A 776 14.99 6.46 10.08
C LEU A 776 13.48 6.27 9.89
N PHE A 777 12.97 6.48 8.66
CA PHE A 777 11.57 6.20 8.35
C PHE A 777 11.19 4.74 8.58
N ARG A 778 12.06 3.79 8.22
CA ARG A 778 11.86 2.34 8.47
C ARG A 778 11.80 2.02 9.96
N MET A 779 12.64 2.66 10.78
CA MET A 779 12.69 2.47 12.22
C MET A 779 11.43 3.01 12.91
N VAL A 780 11.00 4.22 12.52
CA VAL A 780 9.94 5.02 13.16
C VAL A 780 8.53 4.68 12.64
N GLY A 781 8.37 4.57 11.33
CA GLY A 781 7.09 4.41 10.65
C GLY A 781 6.30 5.72 10.41
N PRO A 782 5.18 5.65 9.66
CA PRO A 782 4.53 6.83 9.06
C PRO A 782 3.82 7.77 10.03
N ARG A 783 3.46 7.28 11.22
CA ARG A 783 2.73 8.09 12.22
C ARG A 783 3.64 8.94 13.11
N GLY A 784 4.94 8.68 13.10
CA GLY A 784 5.92 9.32 13.99
C GLY A 784 6.85 10.32 13.32
N ILE A 785 6.86 10.41 11.98
CA ILE A 785 7.79 11.25 11.24
C ILE A 785 7.21 12.62 10.90
N ILE A 786 8.04 13.65 11.03
CA ILE A 786 7.81 15.00 10.51
C ILE A 786 8.95 15.36 9.55
N LEU A 787 8.61 15.90 8.38
CA LEU A 787 9.59 16.43 7.43
C LEU A 787 9.74 17.94 7.63
N THR A 788 10.97 18.44 7.71
CA THR A 788 11.27 19.87 7.81
C THR A 788 12.47 20.22 6.93
N SER A 789 12.62 21.50 6.59
CA SER A 789 13.80 21.93 5.85
C SER A 789 15.07 21.87 6.68
N ARG A 790 15.04 22.46 7.89
CA ARG A 790 16.25 22.93 8.60
C ARG A 790 16.99 23.99 7.76
N ALA A 791 16.22 24.86 7.12
CA ALA A 791 16.74 25.89 6.22
C ALA A 791 17.36 27.07 6.98
N PHE A 792 18.51 27.53 6.51
CA PHE A 792 19.12 28.81 6.91
C PHE A 792 18.62 29.99 6.06
N GLY A 793 17.93 29.70 4.95
CA GLY A 793 17.39 30.71 4.03
C GLY A 793 16.48 30.12 2.95
N ALA A 794 15.87 31.00 2.15
CA ALA A 794 14.84 30.65 1.18
C ALA A 794 15.25 29.55 0.16
N PHE A 795 16.50 29.55 -0.30
CA PHE A 795 17.00 28.60 -1.32
C PHE A 795 17.01 27.13 -0.86
N GLU A 796 17.01 26.90 0.45
CA GLU A 796 17.07 25.57 1.06
C GLU A 796 15.67 25.00 1.32
N MET A 797 14.64 25.84 1.20
CA MET A 797 13.24 25.48 1.38
C MET A 797 12.62 24.99 0.06
N ARG A 798 11.55 24.23 0.18
CA ARG A 798 10.81 23.68 -0.97
C ARG A 798 9.32 23.82 -0.71
N GLY A 799 8.55 23.97 -1.78
CA GLY A 799 7.10 24.01 -1.69
C GLY A 799 6.58 22.69 -1.10
N PRO A 800 5.41 22.68 -0.44
CA PRO A 800 4.89 21.47 0.20
C PRO A 800 4.88 20.23 -0.70
N TYR A 801 4.53 20.40 -1.98
CA TYR A 801 4.50 19.32 -2.97
C TYR A 801 5.88 18.77 -3.34
N ASP A 802 6.89 19.64 -3.42
CA ASP A 802 8.28 19.20 -3.60
C ASP A 802 8.78 18.44 -2.38
N VAL A 803 8.37 18.85 -1.17
CA VAL A 803 8.69 18.15 0.07
C VAL A 803 8.02 16.76 0.10
N ILE A 804 6.80 16.63 -0.41
CA ILE A 804 6.12 15.33 -0.58
C ILE A 804 6.92 14.42 -1.52
N ASN A 805 7.40 14.95 -2.64
CA ASN A 805 8.25 14.21 -3.58
C ASN A 805 9.59 13.81 -2.95
N ILE A 806 10.18 14.66 -2.11
CA ILE A 806 11.39 14.33 -1.35
C ILE A 806 11.09 13.23 -0.31
N GLY A 807 9.93 13.27 0.35
CA GLY A 807 9.45 12.21 1.24
C GLY A 807 9.38 10.85 0.55
N TYR A 808 8.95 10.82 -0.72
CA TYR A 808 8.96 9.61 -1.53
C TYR A 808 10.38 9.02 -1.70
N LEU A 809 11.40 9.87 -1.86
CA LEU A 809 12.80 9.45 -1.93
C LEU A 809 13.34 8.92 -0.59
N PHE A 810 12.71 9.27 0.54
CA PHE A 810 12.96 8.64 1.85
C PHE A 810 12.16 7.35 2.07
N GLY A 811 11.49 6.82 1.04
CA GLY A 811 10.77 5.54 1.10
C GLY A 811 9.32 5.64 1.60
N MET A 812 8.77 6.85 1.71
CA MET A 812 7.36 7.08 2.04
C MET A 812 6.48 6.94 0.79
N ASN A 813 5.21 6.57 0.95
CA ASN A 813 4.23 6.79 -0.12
C ASN A 813 3.72 8.26 -0.12
N PRO A 814 3.04 8.74 -1.19
CA PRO A 814 2.62 10.14 -1.28
C PRO A 814 1.71 10.62 -0.13
N ASN A 815 0.84 9.74 0.38
CA ASN A 815 -0.04 10.08 1.51
C ASN A 815 0.75 10.21 2.81
N GLU A 816 1.72 9.31 3.06
CA GLU A 816 2.60 9.36 4.24
C GLU A 816 3.49 10.60 4.23
N ALA A 817 4.08 10.94 3.08
CA ALA A 817 4.90 12.13 2.92
C ALA A 817 4.07 13.42 3.09
N ARG A 818 2.82 13.44 2.61
CA ARG A 818 1.88 14.53 2.86
C ARG A 818 1.53 14.64 4.34
N ASP A 819 1.24 13.52 5.00
CA ASP A 819 0.91 13.49 6.43
C ASP A 819 2.08 13.99 7.29
N ALA A 820 3.33 13.74 6.88
CA ALA A 820 4.54 14.20 7.54
C ALA A 820 4.73 15.74 7.53
N ILE A 821 4.03 16.47 6.63
CA ILE A 821 4.05 17.95 6.57
C ILE A 821 2.67 18.59 6.84
N THR A 822 1.65 17.78 7.16
CA THR A 822 0.29 18.26 7.44
C THR A 822 -0.23 17.68 8.77
N VAL A 823 -0.62 16.41 8.77
CA VAL A 823 -1.32 15.74 9.88
C VAL A 823 -0.43 15.59 11.11
N ASN A 824 0.78 15.05 10.96
CA ASN A 824 1.71 14.79 12.05
C ASN A 824 2.17 16.09 12.75
N PRO A 825 2.69 17.10 12.04
CA PRO A 825 3.05 18.37 12.68
C PRO A 825 1.82 19.10 13.24
N SER A 826 0.63 18.97 12.64
CA SER A 826 -0.60 19.51 13.23
C SER A 826 -0.98 18.86 14.57
N LYS A 827 -0.72 17.55 14.75
CA LYS A 827 -0.92 16.88 16.04
C LYS A 827 0.06 17.40 17.09
N LEU A 828 1.33 17.58 16.72
CA LEU A 828 2.35 18.20 17.58
C LEU A 828 1.90 19.60 18.02
N LEU A 829 1.54 20.47 17.08
CA LEU A 829 1.12 21.85 17.38
C LEU A 829 -0.15 21.91 18.26
N LYS A 830 -1.08 20.97 18.10
CA LYS A 830 -2.24 20.85 19.00
C LYS A 830 -1.82 20.48 20.43
N ALA A 831 -0.89 19.54 20.59
CA ALA A 831 -0.37 19.14 21.91
C ALA A 831 0.33 20.32 22.61
N VAL A 832 1.20 21.03 21.87
CA VAL A 832 1.86 22.26 22.32
C VAL A 832 0.83 23.32 22.77
N GLY A 833 -0.21 23.53 21.98
CA GLY A 833 -1.28 24.48 22.32
C GLY A 833 -2.04 24.12 23.59
N ILE A 834 -2.34 22.84 23.81
CA ILE A 834 -3.01 22.36 25.04
C ILE A 834 -2.10 22.55 26.25
N LYS A 835 -0.81 22.20 26.13
CA LYS A 835 0.19 22.36 27.19
C LYS A 835 0.30 23.81 27.66
N LYS A 836 0.43 24.77 26.72
CA LYS A 836 0.47 26.20 27.05
C LYS A 836 -0.82 26.72 27.69
N ARG A 837 -2.00 26.26 27.23
CA ARG A 837 -3.30 26.62 27.84
C ARG A 837 -3.48 26.07 29.25
N THR A 838 -2.97 24.87 29.50
CA THR A 838 -3.05 24.20 30.82
C THR A 838 -2.11 24.88 31.82
N LEU A 839 -0.90 25.24 31.39
CA LEU A 839 0.04 26.04 32.20
C LEU A 839 -0.52 27.43 32.51
N SER A 840 -1.14 28.11 31.52
CA SER A 840 -1.75 29.42 31.75
C SER A 840 -2.99 29.33 32.66
N HIS A 841 -3.84 28.30 32.52
CA HIS A 841 -4.97 28.09 33.45
C HIS A 841 -4.50 27.75 34.87
N THR A 842 -3.44 26.96 35.03
CA THR A 842 -2.87 26.61 36.35
C THR A 842 -2.27 27.86 37.03
N LEU A 843 -1.69 28.77 36.26
CA LEU A 843 -1.22 30.09 36.73
C LEU A 843 -2.39 31.04 37.07
N ILE A 844 -3.50 31.01 36.31
CA ILE A 844 -4.69 31.84 36.54
C ILE A 844 -5.51 31.33 37.74
N THR A 845 -5.42 30.05 38.12
CA THR A 845 -6.10 29.50 39.31
C THR A 845 -5.55 29.97 40.66
N ARG A 846 -4.52 30.82 40.71
CA ARG A 846 -4.20 31.59 41.92
C ARG A 846 -4.86 32.98 41.86
N HIS A 847 -5.92 33.11 42.67
CA HIS A 847 -6.67 34.33 43.02
C HIS A 847 -7.79 34.80 42.06
N PHE A 848 -8.85 34.00 41.95
CA PHE A 848 -10.18 34.43 41.48
C PHE A 848 -10.94 35.31 42.50
N SER A 849 -10.29 36.28 43.14
CA SER A 849 -10.99 37.18 44.07
C SER A 849 -10.83 38.68 43.80
N LYS A 850 -10.17 39.08 42.69
CA LYS A 850 -10.10 40.49 42.27
C LYS A 850 -9.94 40.63 40.76
N VAL A 851 -11.01 40.44 39.99
CA VAL A 851 -11.09 41.03 38.64
C VAL A 851 -11.93 42.31 38.76
N PRO A 852 -11.40 43.49 38.40
CA PRO A 852 -12.18 44.74 38.40
C PRO A 852 -13.32 44.65 37.37
N MET A 853 -14.53 45.07 37.76
CA MET A 853 -15.77 45.01 36.95
C MET A 853 -15.62 45.59 35.53
N ASN A 854 -14.69 46.54 35.39
CA ASN A 854 -14.32 47.26 34.18
C ASN A 854 -13.69 46.37 33.10
N GLU A 855 -13.05 45.25 33.46
CA GLU A 855 -12.53 44.28 32.47
C GLU A 855 -13.64 43.35 31.95
N MET A 856 -14.68 43.12 32.75
CA MET A 856 -15.84 42.33 32.37
C MET A 856 -16.74 43.06 31.36
N ASP A 857 -16.86 44.38 31.49
CA ASP A 857 -17.57 45.22 30.51
C ASP A 857 -16.88 45.23 29.13
N ASN A 858 -15.54 45.14 29.09
CA ASN A 858 -14.79 45.06 27.83
C ASN A 858 -14.93 43.70 27.15
N LEU A 859 -15.01 42.61 27.93
CA LEU A 859 -15.28 41.26 27.42
C LEU A 859 -16.71 41.14 26.85
N LEU A 860 -17.68 41.80 27.47
CA LEU A 860 -19.07 41.84 26.98
C LEU A 860 -19.26 42.64 25.67
N GLN A 861 -18.27 43.47 25.29
CA GLN A 861 -18.26 44.17 24.00
C GLN A 861 -17.70 43.30 22.87
N VAL A 862 -17.07 42.16 23.16
CA VAL A 862 -16.55 41.23 22.16
C VAL A 862 -17.72 40.41 21.58
N PRO A 863 -18.02 40.53 20.27
CA PRO A 863 -19.21 39.90 19.68
C PRO A 863 -19.26 38.37 19.87
N GLN A 864 -18.09 37.73 19.82
CA GLN A 864 -17.96 36.28 20.02
C GLN A 864 -18.31 35.86 21.46
N PHE A 865 -17.89 36.66 22.46
CA PHE A 865 -18.14 36.40 23.88
C PHE A 865 -19.62 36.63 24.25
N LYS A 866 -20.25 37.64 23.64
CA LYS A 866 -21.69 37.91 23.79
C LYS A 866 -22.55 36.80 23.19
N THR A 867 -22.12 36.24 22.05
CA THR A 867 -22.80 35.11 21.40
C THR A 867 -22.70 33.83 22.25
N GLU A 868 -21.57 33.58 22.91
CA GLU A 868 -21.38 32.44 23.83
C GLU A 868 -22.25 32.55 25.10
N ILE A 869 -22.40 33.74 25.69
CA ILE A 869 -23.29 33.92 26.86
C ILE A 869 -24.77 33.82 26.48
N GLU A 870 -25.17 34.36 25.33
CA GLU A 870 -26.56 34.28 24.83
C GLU A 870 -26.93 32.85 24.38
N THR A 871 -25.96 32.04 23.97
CA THR A 871 -26.19 30.62 23.61
C THR A 871 -26.13 29.68 24.82
N ASN A 872 -25.32 29.99 25.84
CA ASN A 872 -25.21 29.16 27.05
C ASN A 872 -26.25 29.48 28.13
N SER A 873 -26.91 30.65 28.08
CA SER A 873 -28.01 30.98 29.01
C SER A 873 -29.34 30.26 28.72
N ALA A 874 -29.41 29.45 27.65
CA ALA A 874 -30.60 28.66 27.33
C ALA A 874 -30.55 27.22 27.88
N THR A 875 -29.43 26.76 28.45
CA THR A 875 -29.26 25.36 28.87
C THR A 875 -28.37 25.15 30.10
N GLU A 876 -28.43 26.04 31.09
CA GLU A 876 -27.91 25.77 32.44
C GLU A 876 -28.93 26.17 33.52
N GLU A 877 -29.52 25.16 34.16
CA GLU A 877 -29.56 25.15 35.63
C GLU A 877 -28.68 23.97 36.09
N GLN A 878 -27.36 24.17 36.04
CA GLN A 878 -26.41 23.75 37.09
C GLN A 878 -25.00 24.28 36.85
#